data_AF-A0A9E3M3C9-F1
#
_entry.id   AF-A0A9E3M3C9-F1
#
_cell.length_a   1.000
_cell.length_b   1.000
_cell.length_c   1.000
_cell.angle_alpha   90.00
_cell.angle_beta   90.00
_cell.angle_gamma   90.00
#
_symmetry.space_group_name_H-M   'P 1'
#
loop_
_entity.id
_entity.type
_entity.pdbx_description
1 polymer ?
#
loop_
_entity_poly.entity_id
_entity_poly.type
_entity_poly.pdbx_seq_one_letter_code
_entity_poly.pdbx_strand_id
1 'polypeptide(L)'
;MSRLSVFSLFIMFAAWIITSAGCRDQGGTAQEGTAQLDNSWFVGALPSSIRLDPVSGKIIEDRPDIYQMRPLGNLLERNWVYDGDTVRLHAARGEYVSFQLVIGRAAHDTLKNIFVEMAPFSISGKNLEYDPKLFLEWSVRVRAISSGYDISSYGPGWYPDALIPFEAIQADSRTGRLVYPLTLPDFRNNIDEQRYLLVWVDQFVPFNREKAPPGVYNSVVKVQVDGSIKMLPVVLKVWDFAVPRENRLTGNIQQSGFVRRLDKDRELELYQLFKRHRVIPTDPSYRPQYSVSSSGKLTIDWSDFDARLKKYFTGQAFTANYGYQGPSYGEPIEIFVLPFNCARHEASRGGWPDVGGAENEQKPANRAIYISAIKQVREHVLSMVDADKIRLVVFQNGLDESYFPEAWDRMVYYGKLFKEYFPEAAYRVDGGYSKEAMEVIHEAIDYWCCHSVGYNMDTVEEYRKLGIEDWVYGPILYERRGNSGVGSSTFIDLELTNERVISWACWKYRTLTWCSWGIGSQWSPAWYSPETWKHVIRRQEQDTYFRSYNGNGQVVYAPGVVPSVNVICPSIRLKNMRDGVEEYEYFRLLTSLDGNADRADAVVNKIINRPFGRQSLGNLDVWNHNPEDWDAARIEVGELIEQAAAR
;
A
#
# COMPACT_ATOMS: atom_id res chain seq x y z
N MET A 1 -41.83 -49.99 52.60
CA MET A 1 -40.58 -50.75 52.83
C MET A 1 -39.46 -49.87 52.26
N SER A 2 -38.36 -49.51 52.92
CA SER A 2 -37.80 -49.67 54.28
C SER A 2 -36.75 -48.53 54.48
N ARG A 3 -36.68 -47.76 55.59
CA ARG A 3 -35.94 -48.00 56.87
C ARG A 3 -34.45 -48.35 56.67
N LEU A 4 -33.41 -47.80 57.34
CA LEU A 4 -33.17 -46.87 58.51
C LEU A 4 -31.76 -46.20 58.32
N SER A 5 -31.13 -45.31 59.13
CA SER A 5 -31.35 -44.55 60.41
C SER A 5 -30.42 -43.28 60.41
N VAL A 6 -30.65 -42.13 61.06
CA VAL A 6 -30.81 -41.65 62.48
C VAL A 6 -29.52 -41.50 63.32
N PHE A 7 -29.37 -40.35 64.03
CA PHE A 7 -28.37 -39.90 65.06
C PHE A 7 -26.97 -39.44 64.54
N SER A 8 -26.26 -38.41 65.08
CA SER A 8 -26.53 -37.23 65.98
C SER A 8 -25.34 -36.20 65.83
N LEU A 9 -24.86 -35.25 66.68
CA LEU A 9 -25.03 -34.83 68.10
C LEU A 9 -24.38 -33.41 68.38
N PHE A 10 -25.04 -32.51 69.15
CA PHE A 10 -24.49 -31.39 70.02
C PHE A 10 -23.64 -30.22 69.41
N ILE A 11 -23.37 -29.05 70.07
CA ILE A 11 -24.15 -28.12 70.94
C ILE A 11 -23.39 -26.76 71.16
N MET A 12 -24.04 -25.72 71.77
CA MET A 12 -23.52 -24.38 72.24
C MET A 12 -23.21 -23.31 71.16
N PHE A 13 -23.63 -22.02 71.23
CA PHE A 13 -23.62 -20.94 72.27
C PHE A 13 -22.24 -20.27 72.47
N ALA A 14 -22.10 -18.94 72.67
CA ALA A 14 -23.07 -17.87 72.93
C ALA A 14 -22.69 -16.48 72.32
N ALA A 15 -23.65 -15.54 72.38
CA ALA A 15 -23.51 -14.14 71.99
C ALA A 15 -22.82 -13.25 73.04
N TRP A 16 -22.49 -11.99 72.68
CA TRP A 16 -22.40 -10.88 73.64
C TRP A 16 -22.86 -9.54 73.01
N ILE A 17 -23.41 -8.66 73.85
CA ILE A 17 -23.94 -7.33 73.49
C ILE A 17 -23.45 -6.34 74.55
N ILE A 18 -22.93 -5.17 74.13
CA ILE A 18 -22.87 -3.97 74.98
C ILE A 18 -23.38 -2.77 74.17
N THR A 19 -24.17 -1.93 74.83
CA THR A 19 -24.67 -0.64 74.34
C THR A 19 -24.41 0.45 75.39
N SER A 20 -23.85 1.59 75.01
CA SER A 20 -23.85 2.79 75.87
C SER A 20 -23.75 4.09 75.07
N ALA A 21 -24.54 5.07 75.49
CA ALA A 21 -24.81 6.35 74.83
C ALA A 21 -23.58 7.23 74.48
N GLY A 22 -23.56 7.73 73.24
CA GLY A 22 -23.87 9.12 72.92
C GLY A 22 -23.03 10.26 73.51
N CYS A 23 -22.39 11.03 72.62
CA CYS A 23 -22.23 12.48 72.76
C CYS A 23 -22.43 13.15 71.39
N ARG A 24 -22.69 14.46 71.36
CA ARG A 24 -22.67 15.29 70.13
C ARG A 24 -21.39 16.10 70.13
N ASP A 25 -20.75 16.25 68.97
CA ASP A 25 -19.92 17.42 68.70
C ASP A 25 -19.90 17.78 67.22
N GLN A 26 -19.42 18.99 66.90
CA GLN A 26 -19.45 19.56 65.55
C GLN A 26 -18.08 19.50 64.86
N GLY A 27 -18.08 19.24 63.54
CA GLY A 27 -16.87 19.34 62.71
C GLY A 27 -17.10 18.70 61.34
N GLY A 28 -17.13 19.50 60.28
CA GLY A 28 -17.27 18.99 58.91
C GLY A 28 -15.92 18.58 58.30
N THR A 29 -15.93 17.60 57.40
CA THR A 29 -14.81 17.34 56.49
C THR A 29 -15.30 16.61 55.24
N ALA A 30 -14.55 16.79 54.14
CA ALA A 30 -14.58 16.06 52.87
C ALA A 30 -15.90 15.37 52.42
N GLN A 31 -16.48 15.85 51.31
CA GLN A 31 -17.08 14.91 50.37
C GLN A 31 -15.94 14.06 49.80
N GLU A 32 -15.85 12.80 50.19
CA GLU A 32 -15.05 11.82 49.46
C GLU A 32 -15.70 11.59 48.09
N GLY A 33 -15.25 12.35 47.10
CA GLY A 33 -15.60 12.13 45.71
C GLY A 33 -15.01 10.81 45.24
N THR A 34 -15.75 9.71 45.43
CA THR A 34 -15.41 8.40 44.87
C THR A 34 -15.25 8.54 43.37
N ALA A 35 -14.00 8.52 42.88
CA ALA A 35 -13.69 8.61 41.46
C ALA A 35 -14.22 7.36 40.76
N GLN A 36 -15.46 7.45 40.26
CA GLN A 36 -16.12 6.39 39.53
C GLN A 36 -15.35 6.16 38.24
N LEU A 37 -14.70 4.98 38.14
CA LEU A 37 -13.87 4.64 36.99
C LEU A 37 -14.70 4.75 35.70
N ASP A 38 -14.25 5.63 34.82
CA ASP A 38 -14.94 5.97 33.58
C ASP A 38 -14.82 4.83 32.56
N ASN A 39 -15.73 3.88 32.69
CA ASN A 39 -15.90 2.73 31.80
C ASN A 39 -16.76 3.04 30.57
N SER A 40 -17.11 4.31 30.31
CA SER A 40 -17.94 4.69 29.15
C SER A 40 -17.22 4.57 27.80
N TRP A 41 -15.88 4.56 27.83
CA TRP A 41 -14.99 4.39 26.67
C TRP A 41 -13.70 3.64 27.04
N PHE A 42 -12.98 3.14 26.05
CA PHE A 42 -11.69 2.48 26.21
C PHE A 42 -10.71 2.82 25.09
N VAL A 43 -9.44 2.47 25.33
CA VAL A 43 -8.35 2.51 24.35
C VAL A 43 -7.78 1.10 24.23
N GLY A 44 -7.50 0.67 23.02
CA GLY A 44 -6.73 -0.55 22.70
C GLY A 44 -5.92 -0.36 21.43
N ALA A 45 -5.28 -1.42 20.93
CA ALA A 45 -4.53 -1.36 19.68
C ALA A 45 -4.60 -2.65 18.87
N LEU A 46 -4.50 -2.50 17.54
CA LEU A 46 -4.48 -3.57 16.55
C LEU A 46 -3.24 -3.48 15.65
N PRO A 47 -2.77 -4.60 15.07
CA PRO A 47 -1.69 -4.61 14.08
C PRO A 47 -2.12 -3.96 12.74
N SER A 48 -1.14 -3.55 11.93
CA SER A 48 -1.36 -2.91 10.61
C SER A 48 -1.88 -3.86 9.51
N SER A 49 -1.86 -5.16 9.77
CA SER A 49 -2.19 -6.25 8.83
C SER A 49 -3.69 -6.60 8.76
N ILE A 50 -4.54 -5.95 9.56
CA ILE A 50 -5.99 -6.20 9.66
C ILE A 50 -6.80 -4.91 9.63
N ARG A 51 -8.14 -5.02 9.62
CA ARG A 51 -9.09 -3.90 9.73
C ARG A 51 -10.23 -4.26 10.71
N LEU A 52 -10.78 -3.25 11.35
CA LEU A 52 -11.93 -3.37 12.26
C LEU A 52 -13.20 -2.82 11.60
N ASP A 53 -14.33 -3.54 11.68
CA ASP A 53 -15.63 -2.95 11.39
C ASP A 53 -15.96 -1.90 12.48
N PRO A 54 -16.07 -0.60 12.14
CA PRO A 54 -16.23 0.49 13.12
C PRO A 54 -17.61 0.49 13.80
N VAL A 55 -18.56 -0.36 13.38
CA VAL A 55 -19.88 -0.53 14.00
C VAL A 55 -19.93 -1.82 14.83
N SER A 56 -19.60 -2.97 14.25
CA SER A 56 -19.73 -4.24 14.97
C SER A 56 -18.56 -4.55 15.92
N GLY A 57 -17.36 -4.06 15.63
CA GLY A 57 -16.13 -4.42 16.35
C GLY A 57 -15.56 -5.77 15.94
N LYS A 58 -16.00 -6.35 14.81
CA LYS A 58 -15.41 -7.55 14.23
C LYS A 58 -14.12 -7.21 13.48
N ILE A 59 -13.16 -8.12 13.53
CA ILE A 59 -11.99 -8.13 12.65
C ILE A 59 -12.45 -8.56 11.26
N ILE A 60 -12.17 -7.76 10.24
CA ILE A 60 -12.63 -7.96 8.86
C ILE A 60 -11.91 -9.14 8.21
N GLU A 61 -10.65 -9.37 8.58
CA GLU A 61 -9.79 -10.47 8.13
C GLU A 61 -10.02 -11.80 8.87
N ASP A 62 -10.88 -11.87 9.91
CA ASP A 62 -11.20 -13.14 10.59
C ASP A 62 -12.17 -13.97 9.74
N ARG A 63 -11.65 -14.59 8.66
CA ARG A 63 -12.41 -15.28 7.61
C ARG A 63 -12.12 -16.78 7.46
N PRO A 64 -12.18 -17.59 8.55
CA PRO A 64 -12.10 -19.05 8.47
C PRO A 64 -13.33 -19.70 7.78
N ASP A 65 -14.31 -18.89 7.34
CA ASP A 65 -15.43 -19.30 6.50
C ASP A 65 -15.14 -19.21 4.98
N ILE A 66 -14.07 -18.52 4.57
CA ILE A 66 -13.54 -18.55 3.20
C ILE A 66 -12.24 -19.37 3.14
N TYR A 67 -11.29 -19.06 4.03
CA TYR A 67 -9.91 -19.53 3.92
C TYR A 67 -9.54 -20.58 4.98
N GLN A 68 -8.54 -21.40 4.67
CA GLN A 68 -7.96 -22.33 5.63
C GLN A 68 -7.01 -21.60 6.60
N MET A 69 -7.59 -20.85 7.54
CA MET A 69 -6.88 -20.07 8.56
C MET A 69 -7.37 -20.41 9.98
N ARG A 70 -6.56 -20.07 11.00
CA ARG A 70 -7.05 -20.05 12.38
C ARG A 70 -8.07 -18.91 12.56
N PRO A 71 -9.14 -19.09 13.35
CA PRO A 71 -9.93 -17.96 13.83
C PRO A 71 -9.05 -17.00 14.66
N LEU A 72 -9.23 -15.70 14.44
CA LEU A 72 -8.49 -14.64 15.14
C LEU A 72 -9.15 -14.28 16.47
N GLY A 73 -10.49 -14.23 16.51
CA GLY A 73 -11.25 -13.94 17.73
C GLY A 73 -11.16 -12.48 18.17
N ASN A 74 -11.25 -12.22 19.48
CA ASN A 74 -11.31 -10.84 19.99
C ASN A 74 -9.92 -10.19 20.13
N LEU A 75 -9.36 -9.72 19.02
CA LEU A 75 -8.06 -9.04 18.99
C LEU A 75 -8.05 -7.67 19.69
N LEU A 76 -9.20 -7.11 20.09
CA LEU A 76 -9.26 -5.81 20.78
C LEU A 76 -8.76 -5.87 22.24
N GLU A 77 -8.89 -7.02 22.89
CA GLU A 77 -8.37 -7.23 24.26
C GLU A 77 -6.87 -7.56 24.24
N ARG A 78 -6.45 -8.41 23.30
CA ARG A 78 -5.06 -8.87 23.15
C ARG A 78 -4.81 -9.47 21.77
N ASN A 79 -3.64 -9.22 21.21
CA ASN A 79 -3.16 -9.74 19.92
C ASN A 79 -1.62 -9.87 19.92
N TRP A 80 -1.01 -10.05 18.74
CA TRP A 80 0.44 -10.25 18.61
C TRP A 80 1.28 -8.97 18.73
N VAL A 81 0.70 -7.77 18.61
CA VAL A 81 1.40 -6.49 18.88
C VAL A 81 0.97 -5.82 20.18
N TYR A 82 -0.18 -6.17 20.75
CA TYR A 82 -0.74 -5.55 21.97
C TYR A 82 -1.13 -6.62 23.00
N ASP A 83 -0.54 -6.59 24.19
CA ASP A 83 -0.75 -7.63 25.23
C ASP A 83 -1.92 -7.37 26.19
N GLY A 84 -2.65 -6.27 25.99
CA GLY A 84 -3.69 -5.74 26.88
C GLY A 84 -3.25 -4.52 27.71
N ASP A 85 -1.95 -4.18 27.70
CA ASP A 85 -1.40 -2.99 28.39
C ASP A 85 -0.48 -2.18 27.47
N THR A 86 0.47 -2.83 26.81
CA THR A 86 1.56 -2.20 26.07
C THR A 86 1.61 -2.70 24.61
N VAL A 87 1.75 -1.78 23.66
CA VAL A 87 2.03 -2.11 22.24
C VAL A 87 3.53 -2.38 22.05
N ARG A 88 3.90 -3.41 21.27
CA ARG A 88 5.28 -3.80 20.98
C ARG A 88 5.50 -3.96 19.47
N LEU A 89 6.47 -3.22 18.95
CA LEU A 89 6.80 -3.11 17.53
C LEU A 89 8.26 -3.46 17.29
N HIS A 90 8.57 -3.89 16.06
CA HIS A 90 9.91 -4.22 15.60
C HIS A 90 10.18 -3.50 14.28
N ALA A 91 11.35 -2.85 14.17
CA ALA A 91 11.73 -2.15 12.95
C ALA A 91 13.23 -2.14 12.69
N ALA A 92 13.58 -2.08 11.41
CA ALA A 92 14.93 -1.73 10.97
C ALA A 92 15.11 -0.20 10.89
N ARG A 93 16.32 0.27 10.60
CA ARG A 93 16.55 1.66 10.21
C ARG A 93 16.17 1.89 8.75
N GLY A 94 15.56 3.02 8.41
CA GLY A 94 15.26 3.41 7.02
C GLY A 94 13.91 2.92 6.47
N GLU A 95 13.04 2.41 7.34
CA GLU A 95 11.68 1.94 7.02
C GLU A 95 10.61 2.63 7.88
N TYR A 96 9.35 2.37 7.55
CA TYR A 96 8.24 2.59 8.47
C TYR A 96 7.89 1.33 9.28
N VAL A 97 7.30 1.55 10.46
CA VAL A 97 6.54 0.54 11.20
C VAL A 97 5.21 1.16 11.64
N SER A 98 4.15 0.35 11.68
CA SER A 98 2.79 0.84 11.88
C SER A 98 1.99 0.02 12.89
N PHE A 99 0.97 0.65 13.47
CA PHE A 99 -0.10 0.00 14.23
C PHE A 99 -1.37 0.88 14.20
N GLN A 100 -2.49 0.34 14.66
CA GLN A 100 -3.76 1.06 14.78
C GLN A 100 -4.09 1.26 16.25
N LEU A 101 -4.38 2.50 16.63
CA LEU A 101 -5.00 2.83 17.92
C LEU A 101 -6.53 2.71 17.76
N VAL A 102 -7.18 2.00 18.67
CA VAL A 102 -8.65 1.89 18.70
C VAL A 102 -9.20 2.66 19.89
N ILE A 103 -10.10 3.60 19.62
CA ILE A 103 -10.91 4.31 20.62
C ILE A 103 -12.34 3.76 20.52
N GLY A 104 -12.78 3.02 21.53
CA GLY A 104 -14.11 2.40 21.55
C GLY A 104 -15.02 3.00 22.61
N ARG A 105 -16.32 3.07 22.33
CA ARG A 105 -17.35 3.46 23.32
C ARG A 105 -18.15 2.24 23.80
N ALA A 106 -18.46 2.21 25.10
CA ALA A 106 -19.19 1.12 25.76
C ALA A 106 -20.71 1.33 25.79
N ALA A 107 -21.18 2.56 25.55
CA ALA A 107 -22.59 2.95 25.62
C ALA A 107 -23.05 3.69 24.34
N HIS A 108 -24.35 3.99 24.25
CA HIS A 108 -24.94 4.76 23.15
C HIS A 108 -24.57 6.25 23.15
N ASP A 109 -23.88 6.74 24.18
CA ASP A 109 -23.43 8.12 24.29
C ASP A 109 -22.42 8.51 23.21
N THR A 110 -22.39 9.80 22.86
CA THR A 110 -21.41 10.37 21.93
C THR A 110 -20.20 10.88 22.69
N LEU A 111 -19.02 10.30 22.42
CA LEU A 111 -17.75 10.83 22.92
C LEU A 111 -17.41 12.12 22.16
N LYS A 112 -17.02 13.18 22.88
CA LYS A 112 -16.70 14.49 22.28
C LYS A 112 -15.33 14.97 22.74
N ASN A 113 -14.86 16.02 22.06
CA ASN A 113 -13.58 16.65 22.32
C ASN A 113 -12.46 15.59 22.40
N ILE A 114 -12.48 14.63 21.46
CA ILE A 114 -11.49 13.58 21.37
C ILE A 114 -10.21 14.22 20.80
N PHE A 115 -9.12 14.10 21.55
CA PHE A 115 -7.77 14.45 21.12
C PHE A 115 -6.89 13.21 21.21
N VAL A 116 -6.09 12.97 20.18
CA VAL A 116 -4.99 11.99 20.24
C VAL A 116 -3.67 12.72 20.01
N GLU A 117 -2.69 12.44 20.85
CA GLU A 117 -1.28 12.81 20.66
C GLU A 117 -0.39 11.63 21.05
N MET A 118 0.80 11.53 20.45
CA MET A 118 1.78 10.49 20.77
C MET A 118 3.14 11.12 20.99
N ALA A 119 3.83 10.71 22.06
CA ALA A 119 5.18 11.19 22.33
C ALA A 119 6.18 10.67 21.28
N PRO A 120 7.25 11.42 20.96
CA PRO A 120 8.34 10.87 20.14
C PRO A 120 8.96 9.65 20.83
N PHE A 121 9.25 8.60 20.08
CA PHE A 121 9.96 7.44 20.63
C PHE A 121 11.32 7.84 21.17
N SER A 122 11.66 7.40 22.39
CA SER A 122 12.90 7.77 23.06
C SER A 122 13.66 6.59 23.66
N ILE A 123 14.98 6.67 23.64
CA ILE A 123 15.91 5.74 24.29
C ILE A 123 16.89 6.54 25.17
N SER A 124 16.99 6.18 26.46
CA SER A 124 17.86 6.86 27.44
C SER A 124 17.74 8.40 27.44
N GLY A 125 16.53 8.94 27.26
CA GLY A 125 16.27 10.38 27.22
C GLY A 125 16.60 11.09 25.89
N LYS A 126 16.91 10.34 24.82
CA LYS A 126 17.07 10.87 23.45
C LYS A 126 15.92 10.40 22.56
N ASN A 127 15.25 11.33 21.89
CA ASN A 127 14.19 11.03 20.93
C ASN A 127 14.78 10.55 19.59
N LEU A 128 13.98 9.81 18.81
CA LEU A 128 14.19 9.68 17.37
C LEU A 128 14.04 11.05 16.68
N GLU A 129 14.62 11.18 15.48
CA GLU A 129 14.61 12.44 14.71
C GLU A 129 13.22 12.81 14.15
N TYR A 130 12.31 11.85 14.03
CA TYR A 130 10.98 12.05 13.44
C TYR A 130 9.89 11.58 14.39
N ASP A 131 8.90 12.45 14.60
CA ASP A 131 7.73 12.16 15.43
C ASP A 131 6.77 11.16 14.73
N PRO A 132 5.98 10.39 15.50
CA PRO A 132 4.94 9.52 14.95
C PRO A 132 3.91 10.31 14.12
N LYS A 133 3.52 9.76 12.97
CA LYS A 133 2.46 10.32 12.13
C LYS A 133 1.14 9.61 12.39
N LEU A 134 0.14 10.38 12.83
CA LEU A 134 -1.22 9.90 13.11
C LEU A 134 -2.13 10.20 11.90
N PHE A 135 -2.99 9.24 11.55
CA PHE A 135 -4.01 9.39 10.51
C PHE A 135 -5.35 8.86 11.03
N LEU A 136 -6.44 9.61 10.83
CA LEU A 136 -7.79 9.12 11.12
C LEU A 136 -8.17 8.11 10.04
N GLU A 137 -8.57 6.91 10.46
CA GLU A 137 -9.04 5.88 9.54
C GLU A 137 -10.49 6.14 9.15
N TRP A 138 -10.67 6.62 7.94
CA TRP A 138 -11.97 6.90 7.36
C TRP A 138 -12.51 5.66 6.66
N SER A 139 -13.71 5.26 7.06
CA SER A 139 -14.34 4.03 6.59
C SER A 139 -15.31 4.27 5.44
N VAL A 140 -15.28 3.40 4.43
CA VAL A 140 -16.16 3.46 3.26
C VAL A 140 -17.16 2.31 3.29
N ARG A 141 -18.40 2.56 2.85
CA ARG A 141 -19.46 1.54 2.86
C ARG A 141 -19.49 0.77 1.54
N VAL A 142 -19.00 -0.47 1.56
CA VAL A 142 -19.22 -1.43 0.47
C VAL A 142 -20.69 -1.83 0.49
N ARG A 143 -21.38 -1.65 -0.64
CA ARG A 143 -22.82 -1.93 -0.78
C ARG A 143 -23.12 -3.21 -1.56
N ALA A 144 -22.19 -3.62 -2.42
CA ALA A 144 -22.24 -4.82 -3.24
C ALA A 144 -20.81 -5.35 -3.40
N ILE A 145 -20.69 -6.66 -3.61
CA ILE A 145 -19.42 -7.35 -3.80
C ILE A 145 -18.76 -6.99 -5.13
N SER A 146 -17.43 -7.06 -5.19
CA SER A 146 -16.66 -6.89 -6.41
C SER A 146 -17.03 -7.95 -7.46
N SER A 147 -17.36 -7.50 -8.68
CA SER A 147 -18.02 -8.34 -9.70
C SER A 147 -17.17 -9.52 -10.17
N GLY A 148 -17.57 -10.74 -9.81
CA GLY A 148 -16.84 -11.97 -10.11
C GLY A 148 -15.87 -12.42 -9.01
N TYR A 149 -15.98 -11.84 -7.82
CA TYR A 149 -15.42 -12.35 -6.57
C TYR A 149 -16.58 -12.77 -5.64
N ASP A 150 -17.29 -13.82 -6.02
CA ASP A 150 -18.54 -14.26 -5.36
C ASP A 150 -18.27 -15.13 -4.11
N ILE A 151 -17.01 -15.55 -3.90
CA ILE A 151 -16.54 -16.44 -2.83
C ILE A 151 -15.53 -15.71 -1.94
N SER A 152 -14.54 -15.03 -2.53
CA SER A 152 -13.44 -14.38 -1.82
C SER A 152 -13.77 -12.96 -1.34
N SER A 153 -14.93 -12.40 -1.74
CA SER A 153 -15.37 -11.09 -1.24
C SER A 153 -15.72 -11.12 0.24
N TYR A 154 -15.39 -10.03 0.92
CA TYR A 154 -15.68 -9.82 2.32
C TYR A 154 -17.10 -9.27 2.56
N GLY A 155 -17.86 -9.01 1.49
CA GLY A 155 -19.28 -8.69 1.55
C GLY A 155 -19.60 -7.22 1.82
N PRO A 156 -20.89 -6.83 1.78
CA PRO A 156 -21.33 -5.48 2.13
C PRO A 156 -21.04 -5.17 3.61
N GLY A 157 -20.44 -4.00 3.87
CA GLY A 157 -19.96 -3.63 5.21
C GLY A 157 -19.30 -2.25 5.24
N TRP A 158 -18.78 -1.87 6.41
CA TRP A 158 -17.93 -0.69 6.58
C TRP A 158 -16.46 -1.11 6.65
N TYR A 159 -15.64 -0.52 5.78
CA TYR A 159 -14.22 -0.86 5.65
C TYR A 159 -13.38 0.39 5.88
N PRO A 160 -12.54 0.44 6.94
CA PRO A 160 -11.43 1.38 7.01
C PRO A 160 -10.54 1.25 5.77
N ASP A 161 -10.24 2.35 5.10
CA ASP A 161 -9.24 2.37 4.02
C ASP A 161 -8.58 3.73 3.84
N ALA A 162 -9.31 4.84 3.86
CA ALA A 162 -8.72 6.17 3.66
C ALA A 162 -8.05 6.69 4.93
N LEU A 163 -6.79 7.13 4.83
CA LEU A 163 -5.99 7.59 5.97
C LEU A 163 -5.82 9.12 5.95
N ILE A 164 -6.64 9.84 6.72
CA ILE A 164 -6.62 11.30 6.78
C ILE A 164 -5.52 11.78 7.75
N PRO A 165 -4.46 12.50 7.29
CA PRO A 165 -3.41 12.99 8.18
C PRO A 165 -3.97 13.89 9.29
N PHE A 166 -3.55 13.69 10.55
CA PHE A 166 -4.06 14.48 11.68
C PHE A 166 -3.80 15.99 11.53
N GLU A 167 -2.71 16.37 10.86
CA GLU A 167 -2.38 17.76 10.47
C GLU A 167 -3.44 18.46 9.60
N ALA A 168 -4.37 17.71 8.99
CA ALA A 168 -5.48 18.25 8.18
C ALA A 168 -6.83 18.33 8.93
N ILE A 169 -6.93 17.79 10.16
CA ILE A 169 -8.20 17.66 10.90
C ILE A 169 -8.12 18.03 12.38
N GLN A 170 -6.99 17.84 13.06
CA GLN A 170 -6.76 18.24 14.45
C GLN A 170 -5.90 19.54 14.48
N ALA A 171 -5.71 20.14 15.66
CA ALA A 171 -5.13 21.47 15.83
C ALA A 171 -3.67 21.62 15.34
N ASP A 172 -3.33 22.80 14.82
CA ASP A 172 -1.94 23.25 14.73
C ASP A 172 -1.40 23.51 16.15
N SER A 173 -0.43 22.68 16.56
CA SER A 173 0.18 22.73 17.89
C SER A 173 0.97 24.01 18.17
N ARG A 174 1.32 24.80 17.14
CA ARG A 174 2.01 26.09 17.30
C ARG A 174 1.07 27.27 17.54
N THR A 175 -0.18 27.21 17.08
CA THR A 175 -1.18 28.28 17.29
C THR A 175 -2.27 27.93 18.28
N GLY A 176 -2.39 26.65 18.69
CA GLY A 176 -3.41 26.18 19.61
C GLY A 176 -4.84 26.26 19.06
N ARG A 177 -5.00 26.55 17.77
CA ARG A 177 -6.30 26.63 17.11
C ARG A 177 -6.75 25.24 16.68
N LEU A 178 -7.77 24.73 17.35
CA LEU A 178 -8.61 23.62 16.90
C LEU A 178 -9.06 23.85 15.45
N VAL A 179 -8.62 22.96 14.55
CA VAL A 179 -9.17 22.85 13.18
C VAL A 179 -10.52 22.13 13.27
N TYR A 180 -10.55 20.97 13.92
CA TYR A 180 -11.77 20.29 14.35
C TYR A 180 -11.51 19.38 15.57
N PRO A 181 -12.37 19.36 16.60
CA PRO A 181 -12.34 18.32 17.63
C PRO A 181 -12.98 17.04 17.10
N LEU A 182 -12.39 15.87 17.38
CA LEU A 182 -12.95 14.59 16.94
C LEU A 182 -14.14 14.16 17.84
N THR A 183 -15.06 13.40 17.28
CA THR A 183 -16.22 12.80 17.98
C THR A 183 -16.40 11.34 17.57
N LEU A 184 -17.05 10.54 18.43
CA LEU A 184 -17.45 9.16 18.13
C LEU A 184 -18.91 8.96 18.53
N PRO A 185 -19.86 8.80 17.58
CA PRO A 185 -19.70 8.77 16.11
C PRO A 185 -19.08 10.04 15.48
N ASP A 186 -18.36 9.87 14.37
CA ASP A 186 -17.93 10.97 13.51
C ASP A 186 -19.01 11.26 12.46
N PHE A 187 -19.71 12.38 12.66
CA PHE A 187 -20.78 12.84 11.77
C PHE A 187 -20.32 13.11 10.33
N ARG A 188 -19.01 13.32 10.09
CA ARG A 188 -18.45 13.57 8.75
C ARG A 188 -18.35 12.26 7.96
N ASN A 189 -17.91 11.20 8.63
CA ASN A 189 -17.85 9.86 8.04
C ASN A 189 -19.28 9.28 7.87
N ASN A 190 -20.25 9.77 8.67
CA ASN A 190 -21.67 9.42 8.58
C ASN A 190 -21.90 7.90 8.66
N ILE A 191 -21.30 7.30 9.69
CA ILE A 191 -21.41 5.87 10.00
C ILE A 191 -22.55 5.69 11.02
N ASP A 192 -23.62 5.01 10.60
CA ASP A 192 -24.73 4.64 11.48
C ASP A 192 -24.21 3.81 12.67
N GLU A 193 -24.63 4.14 13.89
CA GLU A 193 -24.31 3.45 15.15
C GLU A 193 -22.82 3.32 15.55
N GLN A 194 -21.87 3.90 14.80
CA GLN A 194 -20.41 3.79 14.99
C GLN A 194 -19.96 3.63 16.46
N ARG A 195 -19.27 2.53 16.77
CA ARG A 195 -18.77 2.19 18.12
C ARG A 195 -17.26 2.36 18.28
N TYR A 196 -16.52 2.45 17.18
CA TYR A 196 -15.07 2.57 17.17
C TYR A 196 -14.60 3.69 16.25
N LEU A 197 -13.61 4.47 16.71
CA LEU A 197 -12.80 5.39 15.92
C LEU A 197 -11.37 4.85 15.94
N LEU A 198 -10.76 4.68 14.76
CA LEU A 198 -9.41 4.16 14.63
C LEU A 198 -8.45 5.26 14.16
N VAL A 199 -7.23 5.20 14.67
CA VAL A 199 -6.13 6.09 14.29
C VAL A 199 -4.92 5.25 13.92
N TRP A 200 -4.60 5.23 12.62
CA TRP A 200 -3.39 4.62 12.12
C TRP A 200 -2.18 5.43 12.55
N VAL A 201 -1.14 4.76 13.03
CA VAL A 201 0.12 5.37 13.45
C VAL A 201 1.26 4.83 12.59
N ASP A 202 2.04 5.73 11.99
CA ASP A 202 3.29 5.43 11.29
C ASP A 202 4.48 6.01 12.08
N GLN A 203 5.49 5.20 12.40
CA GLN A 203 6.81 5.68 12.82
C GLN A 203 7.83 5.43 11.71
N PHE A 204 8.51 6.48 11.23
CA PHE A 204 9.69 6.32 10.37
C PHE A 204 10.94 6.20 11.24
N VAL A 205 11.75 5.16 11.04
CA VAL A 205 13.02 5.00 11.76
C VAL A 205 14.15 5.62 10.93
N PRO A 206 14.90 6.63 11.43
CA PRO A 206 16.03 7.23 10.72
C PRO A 206 17.05 6.20 10.20
N PHE A 207 17.46 6.33 8.94
CA PHE A 207 18.47 5.45 8.32
C PHE A 207 19.85 5.51 9.02
N ASN A 208 20.24 6.68 9.56
CA ASN A 208 21.53 6.83 10.23
C ASN A 208 21.52 6.21 11.64
N ARG A 209 22.42 5.25 11.89
CA ARG A 209 22.65 4.58 13.19
C ARG A 209 22.99 5.51 14.35
N GLU A 210 23.48 6.73 14.10
CA GLU A 210 23.68 7.75 15.15
C GLU A 210 22.36 8.44 15.55
N LYS A 211 21.37 8.49 14.64
CA LYS A 211 20.04 9.07 14.85
C LYS A 211 19.02 8.03 15.34
N ALA A 212 19.25 6.77 15.00
CA ALA A 212 18.50 5.61 15.47
C ALA A 212 19.45 4.46 15.87
N PRO A 213 20.21 4.58 16.96
CA PRO A 213 20.99 3.46 17.50
C PRO A 213 20.08 2.24 17.78
N PRO A 214 20.61 1.01 17.67
CA PRO A 214 19.85 -0.19 17.99
C PRO A 214 19.46 -0.22 19.47
N GLY A 215 18.31 -0.82 19.78
CA GLY A 215 17.83 -0.96 21.15
C GLY A 215 16.32 -0.80 21.29
N VAL A 216 15.87 -0.65 22.54
CA VAL A 216 14.45 -0.57 22.90
C VAL A 216 14.07 0.88 23.18
N TYR A 217 13.22 1.43 22.33
CA TYR A 217 12.63 2.76 22.45
C TYR A 217 11.26 2.70 23.12
N ASN A 218 10.91 3.76 23.84
CA ASN A 218 9.64 3.91 24.54
C ASN A 218 8.93 5.19 24.09
N SER A 219 7.62 5.07 23.87
CA SER A 219 6.68 6.15 23.61
C SER A 219 5.39 5.89 24.40
N VAL A 220 4.47 6.84 24.40
CA VAL A 220 3.12 6.70 24.91
C VAL A 220 2.15 7.46 24.00
N VAL A 221 1.04 6.82 23.64
CA VAL A 221 -0.13 7.49 23.07
C VAL A 221 -0.98 8.00 24.22
N LYS A 222 -1.42 9.24 24.14
CA LYS A 222 -2.40 9.85 25.04
C LYS A 222 -3.68 10.09 24.26
N VAL A 223 -4.78 9.53 24.77
CA VAL A 223 -6.13 9.85 24.31
C VAL A 223 -6.82 10.66 25.39
N GLN A 224 -7.39 11.80 25.01
CA GLN A 224 -8.23 12.63 25.87
C GLN A 224 -9.64 12.69 25.29
N VAL A 225 -10.67 12.50 26.13
CA VAL A 225 -12.10 12.55 25.77
C VAL A 225 -12.83 13.37 26.83
N ASP A 226 -13.42 14.51 26.45
CA ASP A 226 -14.08 15.46 27.37
C ASP A 226 -13.30 15.80 28.67
N GLY A 227 -11.97 15.69 28.63
CA GLY A 227 -11.06 15.93 29.77
C GLY A 227 -10.63 14.67 30.54
N SER A 228 -11.32 13.54 30.37
CA SER A 228 -10.87 12.21 30.80
C SER A 228 -9.66 11.80 29.95
N ILE A 229 -8.61 11.20 30.54
CA ILE A 229 -7.37 10.85 29.84
C ILE A 229 -7.04 9.37 30.05
N LYS A 230 -6.67 8.67 28.97
CA LYS A 230 -6.12 7.31 28.98
C LYS A 230 -4.80 7.28 28.22
N MET A 231 -3.84 6.52 28.74
CA MET A 231 -2.48 6.41 28.22
C MET A 231 -2.26 4.97 27.73
N LEU A 232 -1.64 4.81 26.57
CA LEU A 232 -1.25 3.52 25.98
C LEU A 232 0.25 3.52 25.73
N PRO A 233 1.06 2.80 26.53
CA PRO A 233 2.49 2.62 26.28
C PRO A 233 2.77 1.94 24.93
N VAL A 234 3.81 2.40 24.25
CA VAL A 234 4.27 1.82 22.97
C VAL A 234 5.78 1.63 23.02
N VAL A 235 6.23 0.42 22.75
CA VAL A 235 7.63 -0.01 22.77
C VAL A 235 8.06 -0.41 21.37
N LEU A 236 9.24 0.02 20.95
CA LEU A 236 9.82 -0.28 19.63
C LEU A 236 11.24 -0.83 19.78
N LYS A 237 11.47 -2.08 19.36
CA LYS A 237 12.82 -2.61 19.15
C LYS A 237 13.31 -2.14 17.78
N VAL A 238 14.39 -1.36 17.77
CA VAL A 238 15.17 -1.07 16.56
C VAL A 238 16.28 -2.11 16.45
N TRP A 239 16.23 -2.95 15.41
CA TRP A 239 17.27 -3.93 15.09
C TRP A 239 18.57 -3.24 14.62
N ASP A 240 19.74 -3.90 14.75
CA ASP A 240 21.02 -3.29 14.33
C ASP A 240 21.36 -3.39 12.83
N PHE A 241 20.36 -3.36 11.95
CA PHE A 241 20.56 -3.21 10.50
C PHE A 241 19.74 -2.03 9.92
N ALA A 242 19.89 -1.80 8.63
CA ALA A 242 19.15 -0.77 7.91
C ALA A 242 18.62 -1.31 6.57
N VAL A 243 17.38 -0.97 6.25
CA VAL A 243 16.83 -1.16 4.90
C VAL A 243 17.57 -0.20 3.95
N PRO A 244 18.12 -0.69 2.82
CA PRO A 244 18.77 0.13 1.81
C PRO A 244 17.93 1.34 1.36
N ARG A 245 18.58 2.43 0.95
CA ARG A 245 17.88 3.62 0.43
C ARG A 245 17.26 3.38 -0.94
N GLU A 246 18.00 2.69 -1.81
CA GLU A 246 17.53 2.24 -3.11
C GLU A 246 16.48 1.14 -2.96
N ASN A 247 15.53 1.09 -3.89
CA ASN A 247 14.58 0.00 -4.05
C ASN A 247 15.04 -0.87 -5.23
N ARG A 248 15.23 -2.18 -5.03
CA ARG A 248 15.51 -3.12 -6.13
C ARG A 248 14.21 -3.68 -6.71
N LEU A 249 13.26 -4.04 -5.83
CA LEU A 249 11.85 -4.17 -6.17
C LEU A 249 11.20 -2.78 -6.12
N THR A 250 10.61 -2.32 -7.22
CA THR A 250 10.19 -0.90 -7.35
C THR A 250 8.71 -0.64 -7.13
N GLY A 251 7.87 -1.68 -7.17
CA GLY A 251 6.42 -1.59 -7.02
C GLY A 251 5.75 -0.54 -7.91
N ASN A 252 5.58 -0.85 -9.20
CA ASN A 252 5.06 0.11 -10.17
C ASN A 252 3.53 0.20 -10.12
N ILE A 253 2.98 1.41 -9.94
CA ILE A 253 1.55 1.69 -10.13
C ILE A 253 1.37 2.67 -11.30
N GLN A 254 0.81 2.19 -12.40
CA GLN A 254 0.77 2.93 -13.68
C GLN A 254 -0.63 3.50 -13.97
N GLN A 255 -0.75 4.81 -14.26
CA GLN A 255 -2.01 5.38 -14.73
C GLN A 255 -1.86 6.53 -15.74
N SER A 256 -2.22 6.25 -17.00
CA SER A 256 -2.06 7.16 -18.15
C SER A 256 -2.70 8.54 -17.97
N GLY A 257 -1.85 9.55 -17.89
CA GLY A 257 -2.20 10.95 -17.72
C GLY A 257 -2.71 11.36 -16.34
N PHE A 258 -2.80 10.45 -15.35
CA PHE A 258 -3.29 10.82 -14.02
C PHE A 258 -2.36 11.82 -13.36
N VAL A 259 -1.08 11.44 -13.19
CA VAL A 259 -0.07 12.25 -12.51
C VAL A 259 0.24 13.52 -13.29
N ARG A 260 0.37 13.43 -14.62
CA ARG A 260 0.70 14.58 -15.48
C ARG A 260 -0.44 15.62 -15.58
N ARG A 261 -1.70 15.23 -15.33
CA ARG A 261 -2.84 16.17 -15.27
C ARG A 261 -2.97 16.89 -13.93
N LEU A 262 -2.25 16.46 -12.89
CA LEU A 262 -2.12 17.25 -11.67
C LEU A 262 -1.31 18.53 -11.94
N ASP A 263 -1.57 19.57 -11.15
CA ASP A 263 -0.68 20.72 -11.00
C ASP A 263 0.68 20.30 -10.38
N LYS A 264 1.65 21.20 -10.41
CA LYS A 264 3.04 20.88 -10.05
C LYS A 264 3.26 20.62 -8.56
N ASP A 265 2.35 21.08 -7.70
CA ASP A 265 2.43 20.89 -6.25
C ASP A 265 1.76 19.58 -5.84
N ARG A 266 0.58 19.28 -6.39
CA ARG A 266 -0.11 17.97 -6.21
C ARG A 266 0.63 16.82 -6.87
N GLU A 267 1.34 17.07 -7.97
CA GLU A 267 2.29 16.12 -8.54
C GLU A 267 3.43 15.79 -7.56
N LEU A 268 4.07 16.82 -6.98
CA LEU A 268 5.16 16.63 -6.02
C LEU A 268 4.67 15.92 -4.76
N GLU A 269 3.51 16.31 -4.23
CA GLU A 269 2.83 15.65 -3.11
C GLU A 269 2.61 14.17 -3.39
N LEU A 270 2.10 13.80 -4.57
CA LEU A 270 1.86 12.40 -4.94
C LEU A 270 3.17 11.60 -5.06
N TYR A 271 4.19 12.13 -5.75
CA TYR A 271 5.50 11.44 -5.83
C TYR A 271 6.13 11.25 -4.45
N GLN A 272 6.07 12.27 -3.59
CA GLN A 272 6.59 12.16 -2.24
C GLN A 272 5.74 11.21 -1.36
N LEU A 273 4.42 11.17 -1.55
CA LEU A 273 3.57 10.21 -0.86
C LEU A 273 3.98 8.79 -1.24
N PHE A 274 4.13 8.51 -2.53
CA PHE A 274 4.57 7.20 -3.04
C PHE A 274 5.98 6.82 -2.59
N LYS A 275 6.95 7.74 -2.64
CA LYS A 275 8.33 7.48 -2.18
C LYS A 275 8.40 7.11 -0.69
N ARG A 276 7.53 7.69 0.15
CA ARG A 276 7.38 7.28 1.57
C ARG A 276 6.77 5.87 1.73
N HIS A 277 6.10 5.35 0.71
CA HIS A 277 5.59 3.99 0.64
C HIS A 277 6.49 3.07 -0.22
N ARG A 278 7.68 3.53 -0.63
CA ARG A 278 8.70 2.80 -1.43
C ARG A 278 8.21 2.20 -2.76
N VAL A 279 7.04 2.60 -3.22
CA VAL A 279 6.44 2.29 -4.53
C VAL A 279 6.55 3.50 -5.46
N ILE A 280 6.39 3.30 -6.77
CA ILE A 280 6.51 4.37 -7.78
C ILE A 280 5.20 4.60 -8.56
N PRO A 281 4.71 5.85 -8.71
CA PRO A 281 3.62 6.17 -9.59
C PRO A 281 4.18 6.49 -10.99
N THR A 282 3.78 5.74 -12.02
CA THR A 282 4.21 6.00 -13.40
C THR A 282 3.06 6.51 -14.29
N ASP A 283 3.40 7.42 -15.20
CA ASP A 283 2.47 8.01 -16.15
C ASP A 283 3.12 8.02 -17.55
N PRO A 284 2.72 7.13 -18.48
CA PRO A 284 3.28 7.03 -19.83
C PRO A 284 2.94 8.21 -20.75
N SER A 285 2.40 9.31 -20.23
CA SER A 285 2.04 10.50 -21.02
C SER A 285 2.97 11.71 -20.82
N TYR A 286 3.99 11.62 -19.95
CA TYR A 286 5.03 12.65 -19.85
C TYR A 286 5.79 12.78 -21.16
N ARG A 287 5.64 13.93 -21.83
CA ARG A 287 6.26 14.19 -23.13
C ARG A 287 6.50 15.69 -23.33
N PRO A 288 7.66 16.07 -23.91
CA PRO A 288 7.94 17.45 -24.25
C PRO A 288 7.09 17.91 -25.44
N GLN A 289 7.02 19.23 -25.65
CA GLN A 289 6.42 19.78 -26.86
C GLN A 289 7.37 19.59 -28.04
N TYR A 290 6.84 19.50 -29.26
CA TYR A 290 7.67 19.44 -30.46
C TYR A 290 6.98 20.10 -31.64
N SER A 291 7.77 20.43 -32.64
CA SER A 291 7.32 20.91 -33.95
C SER A 291 8.02 20.11 -35.05
N VAL A 292 7.40 20.03 -36.23
CA VAL A 292 7.99 19.46 -37.44
C VAL A 292 7.87 20.49 -38.56
N SER A 293 8.98 20.85 -39.19
CA SER A 293 8.99 21.79 -40.32
C SER A 293 8.30 21.19 -41.56
N SER A 294 7.98 22.05 -42.54
CA SER A 294 7.59 21.61 -43.89
C SER A 294 8.67 20.76 -44.60
N SER A 295 9.92 20.83 -44.15
CA SER A 295 11.04 20.00 -44.59
C SER A 295 11.25 18.73 -43.74
N GLY A 296 10.34 18.39 -42.83
CA GLY A 296 10.39 17.18 -42.00
C GLY A 296 11.37 17.23 -40.81
N LYS A 297 12.00 18.38 -40.52
CA LYS A 297 12.88 18.53 -39.36
C LYS A 297 12.05 18.62 -38.08
N LEU A 298 12.16 17.61 -37.23
CA LEU A 298 11.60 17.61 -35.88
C LEU A 298 12.50 18.43 -34.93
N THR A 299 11.89 19.31 -34.13
CA THR A 299 12.55 20.11 -33.09
C THR A 299 11.74 20.01 -31.81
N ILE A 300 12.36 19.58 -30.70
CA ILE A 300 11.73 19.43 -29.38
C ILE A 300 11.94 20.70 -28.54
N ASP A 301 10.93 21.09 -27.77
CA ASP A 301 11.02 22.09 -26.71
C ASP A 301 10.97 21.39 -25.33
N TRP A 302 12.10 21.47 -24.63
CA TRP A 302 12.34 20.85 -23.32
C TRP A 302 11.86 21.70 -22.14
N SER A 303 11.44 22.95 -22.37
CA SER A 303 11.31 23.97 -21.31
C SER A 303 10.39 23.56 -20.14
N ASP A 304 9.20 23.03 -20.42
CA ASP A 304 8.32 22.51 -19.36
C ASP A 304 8.75 21.12 -18.86
N PHE A 305 9.32 20.28 -19.73
CA PHE A 305 9.75 18.93 -19.39
C PHE A 305 10.85 18.96 -18.31
N ASP A 306 11.88 19.78 -18.50
CA ASP A 306 13.01 19.91 -17.58
C ASP A 306 12.58 20.60 -16.27
N ALA A 307 11.85 21.71 -16.38
CA ALA A 307 11.33 22.45 -15.24
C ALA A 307 10.33 21.63 -14.39
N ARG A 308 9.73 20.58 -14.97
CA ARG A 308 8.82 19.66 -14.28
C ARG A 308 9.55 18.45 -13.70
N LEU A 309 10.39 17.77 -14.49
CA LEU A 309 10.90 16.42 -14.18
C LEU A 309 12.30 16.37 -13.58
N LYS A 310 13.17 17.37 -13.81
CA LYS A 310 14.58 17.34 -13.35
C LYS A 310 14.73 17.08 -11.84
N LYS A 311 13.77 17.56 -11.04
CA LYS A 311 13.74 17.35 -9.58
C LYS A 311 13.54 15.88 -9.17
N TYR A 312 12.88 15.07 -10.01
CA TYR A 312 12.67 13.64 -9.77
C TYR A 312 13.86 12.80 -10.27
N PHE A 313 14.44 13.17 -11.42
CA PHE A 313 15.63 12.52 -11.98
C PHE A 313 16.90 12.73 -11.15
N THR A 314 17.00 13.84 -10.42
CA THR A 314 18.15 14.18 -9.55
C THR A 314 17.92 13.87 -8.06
N GLY A 315 16.81 13.21 -7.72
CA GLY A 315 16.43 12.91 -6.32
C GLY A 315 16.06 14.13 -5.46
N GLN A 316 16.23 15.36 -5.95
CA GLN A 316 16.01 16.59 -5.19
C GLN A 316 14.58 16.72 -4.64
N ALA A 317 13.57 16.27 -5.39
CA ALA A 317 12.17 16.21 -4.95
C ALA A 317 11.97 15.41 -3.65
N PHE A 318 12.91 14.52 -3.32
CA PHE A 318 12.94 13.65 -2.14
C PHE A 318 14.01 14.11 -1.13
N THR A 319 14.20 15.42 -1.02
CA THR A 319 15.05 16.08 0.00
C THR A 319 14.28 17.14 0.79
N ALA A 320 14.83 17.56 1.93
CA ALA A 320 14.25 18.61 2.77
C ALA A 320 14.03 19.95 2.03
N ASN A 321 14.82 20.24 0.99
CA ASN A 321 14.66 21.43 0.13
C ASN A 321 13.31 21.47 -0.61
N TYR A 322 12.66 20.32 -0.77
CA TYR A 322 11.31 20.17 -1.34
C TYR A 322 10.29 19.70 -0.28
N GLY A 323 10.59 19.83 1.02
CA GLY A 323 9.71 19.39 2.12
C GLY A 323 9.68 17.88 2.36
N TYR A 324 10.62 17.11 1.80
CA TYR A 324 10.64 15.66 1.98
C TYR A 324 11.47 15.21 3.19
N GLN A 325 10.88 14.28 3.94
CA GLN A 325 11.55 13.36 4.85
C GLN A 325 10.84 11.99 4.77
N GLY A 326 11.60 10.90 4.94
CA GLY A 326 11.13 9.53 4.80
C GLY A 326 12.18 8.59 4.20
N PRO A 327 11.78 7.35 3.83
CA PRO A 327 12.60 6.39 3.07
C PRO A 327 13.20 6.99 1.79
N SER A 328 14.27 6.36 1.29
CA SER A 328 14.89 6.71 0.00
C SER A 328 15.28 8.20 -0.16
N TYR A 329 15.62 8.89 0.94
CA TYR A 329 15.99 10.32 0.94
C TYR A 329 17.14 10.60 -0.02
N GLY A 330 16.90 11.50 -0.98
CA GLY A 330 17.83 11.91 -2.02
C GLY A 330 17.99 10.95 -3.20
N GLU A 331 17.35 9.78 -3.20
CA GLU A 331 17.37 8.85 -4.34
C GLU A 331 16.35 9.29 -5.42
N PRO A 332 16.67 9.16 -6.72
CA PRO A 332 15.76 9.52 -7.81
C PRO A 332 14.57 8.56 -7.92
N ILE A 333 13.62 8.86 -8.82
CA ILE A 333 12.59 7.89 -9.22
C ILE A 333 13.22 6.68 -9.94
N GLU A 334 12.77 5.48 -9.58
CA GLU A 334 13.38 4.21 -9.97
C GLU A 334 13.05 3.74 -11.40
N ILE A 335 11.94 4.24 -11.97
CA ILE A 335 11.49 3.97 -13.34
C ILE A 335 11.04 5.29 -13.96
N PHE A 336 11.44 5.56 -15.20
CA PHE A 336 10.81 6.59 -16.02
C PHE A 336 10.31 6.00 -17.33
N VAL A 337 9.00 6.14 -17.59
CA VAL A 337 8.41 5.75 -18.87
C VAL A 337 8.63 6.88 -19.88
N LEU A 338 9.42 6.57 -20.91
CA LEU A 338 9.81 7.48 -21.97
C LEU A 338 8.61 7.91 -22.83
N PRO A 339 8.67 9.10 -23.47
CA PRO A 339 7.53 9.71 -24.13
C PRO A 339 7.01 8.98 -25.39
N PHE A 340 7.68 7.92 -25.86
CA PHE A 340 7.41 7.30 -27.15
C PHE A 340 6.10 6.51 -27.16
N ASN A 341 5.23 6.85 -28.11
CA ASN A 341 4.02 6.08 -28.39
C ASN A 341 3.78 5.95 -29.90
N CYS A 342 2.96 4.99 -30.30
CA CYS A 342 2.45 4.82 -31.66
C CYS A 342 0.92 4.94 -31.69
N ALA A 343 0.31 4.97 -32.88
CA ALA A 343 -1.15 4.88 -32.99
C ALA A 343 -1.65 3.45 -32.69
N ARG A 344 -2.89 3.34 -32.20
CA ARG A 344 -3.60 2.05 -32.17
C ARG A 344 -3.92 1.60 -33.60
N HIS A 345 -4.10 0.30 -33.83
CA HIS A 345 -4.26 -0.29 -35.17
C HIS A 345 -5.32 0.42 -36.04
N GLU A 346 -6.50 0.71 -35.46
CA GLU A 346 -7.61 1.41 -36.15
C GLU A 346 -7.48 2.95 -36.13
N ALA A 347 -6.50 3.52 -35.44
CA ALA A 347 -6.38 4.95 -35.21
C ALA A 347 -5.44 5.61 -36.23
N SER A 348 -5.92 6.65 -36.92
CA SER A 348 -5.13 7.39 -37.92
C SER A 348 -4.07 8.32 -37.34
N ARG A 349 -4.05 8.51 -36.00
CA ARG A 349 -3.12 9.34 -35.22
C ARG A 349 -3.07 8.86 -33.76
N GLY A 350 -2.09 9.33 -32.99
CA GLY A 350 -2.09 9.19 -31.51
C GLY A 350 -0.74 8.83 -30.89
N GLY A 351 0.30 8.69 -31.71
CA GLY A 351 1.67 8.47 -31.23
C GLY A 351 2.27 9.72 -30.58
N TRP A 352 3.48 9.55 -30.05
CA TRP A 352 4.41 10.66 -29.83
C TRP A 352 5.81 10.18 -30.27
N PRO A 353 6.49 10.91 -31.19
CA PRO A 353 5.88 11.90 -32.08
C PRO A 353 4.73 11.29 -32.90
N ASP A 354 3.68 12.06 -33.16
CA ASP A 354 2.56 11.64 -34.02
C ASP A 354 3.05 11.53 -35.47
N VAL A 355 3.15 10.29 -35.96
CA VAL A 355 3.58 9.93 -37.32
C VAL A 355 2.44 9.33 -38.15
N GLY A 356 1.20 9.48 -37.68
CA GLY A 356 0.00 8.90 -38.29
C GLY A 356 -0.32 7.48 -37.82
N GLY A 357 -1.24 6.83 -38.53
CA GLY A 357 -1.66 5.45 -38.29
C GLY A 357 -0.62 4.39 -38.67
N ALA A 358 -0.94 3.13 -38.41
CA ALA A 358 -0.06 1.98 -38.67
C ALA A 358 0.39 1.87 -40.15
N GLU A 359 -0.45 2.32 -41.09
CA GLU A 359 -0.15 2.36 -42.52
C GLU A 359 0.78 3.53 -42.93
N ASN A 360 1.22 4.35 -41.96
CA ASN A 360 2.08 5.51 -42.17
C ASN A 360 3.43 5.43 -41.45
N GLU A 361 3.53 4.74 -40.32
CA GLU A 361 4.70 4.82 -39.42
C GLU A 361 6.03 4.32 -40.02
N GLN A 362 5.98 3.44 -41.02
CA GLN A 362 7.15 2.93 -41.74
C GLN A 362 7.54 3.77 -42.97
N LYS A 363 6.72 4.75 -43.39
CA LYS A 363 7.03 5.59 -44.56
C LYS A 363 8.33 6.38 -44.31
N PRO A 364 9.27 6.51 -45.28
CA PRO A 364 10.61 7.02 -45.01
C PRO A 364 10.69 8.36 -44.27
N ALA A 365 9.82 9.33 -44.61
CA ALA A 365 9.75 10.61 -43.90
C ALA A 365 9.29 10.47 -42.44
N ASN A 366 8.31 9.60 -42.18
CA ASN A 366 7.78 9.32 -40.85
C ASN A 366 8.77 8.54 -39.99
N ARG A 367 9.44 7.53 -40.57
CA ARG A 367 10.57 6.83 -39.92
C ARG A 367 11.68 7.82 -39.55
N ALA A 368 12.04 8.74 -40.44
CA ALA A 368 13.05 9.76 -40.16
C ALA A 368 12.65 10.72 -39.01
N ILE A 369 11.38 11.14 -38.95
CA ILE A 369 10.84 11.94 -37.83
C ILE A 369 10.93 11.16 -36.50
N TYR A 370 10.53 9.88 -36.48
CA TYR A 370 10.56 9.06 -35.27
C TYR A 370 12.00 8.82 -34.79
N ILE A 371 12.94 8.52 -35.70
CA ILE A 371 14.37 8.37 -35.39
C ILE A 371 14.99 9.68 -34.88
N SER A 372 14.57 10.82 -35.44
CA SER A 372 15.02 12.13 -34.97
C SER A 372 14.57 12.40 -33.53
N ALA A 373 13.34 12.02 -33.19
CA ALA A 373 12.85 12.09 -31.81
C ALA A 373 13.59 11.11 -30.88
N ILE A 374 13.85 9.87 -31.31
CA ILE A 374 14.61 8.90 -30.50
C ILE A 374 15.99 9.45 -30.13
N LYS A 375 16.73 9.99 -31.10
CA LYS A 375 18.07 10.55 -30.87
C LYS A 375 18.05 11.79 -29.96
N GLN A 376 17.13 12.74 -30.21
CA GLN A 376 17.00 13.94 -29.38
C GLN A 376 16.59 13.61 -27.93
N VAL A 377 15.68 12.65 -27.73
CA VAL A 377 15.27 12.22 -26.38
C VAL A 377 16.39 11.46 -25.67
N ARG A 378 17.12 10.59 -26.34
CA ARG A 378 18.29 9.90 -25.75
C ARG A 378 19.33 10.88 -25.26
N GLU A 379 19.80 11.76 -26.14
CA GLU A 379 20.82 12.77 -25.86
C GLU A 379 20.42 13.65 -24.67
N HIS A 380 19.16 14.11 -24.65
CA HIS A 380 18.65 14.99 -23.61
C HIS A 380 18.40 14.27 -22.28
N VAL A 381 17.73 13.10 -22.28
CA VAL A 381 17.42 12.36 -21.05
C VAL A 381 18.68 11.82 -20.39
N LEU A 382 19.63 11.25 -21.14
CA LEU A 382 20.91 10.76 -20.59
C LEU A 382 21.80 11.90 -20.05
N SER A 383 21.54 13.16 -20.41
CA SER A 383 22.19 14.32 -19.78
C SER A 383 21.61 14.70 -18.40
N MET A 384 20.47 14.10 -18.00
CA MET A 384 19.72 14.44 -16.79
C MET A 384 19.52 13.29 -15.80
N VAL A 385 19.67 12.03 -16.21
CA VAL A 385 19.45 10.84 -15.36
C VAL A 385 20.74 10.16 -14.98
N ASP A 386 20.74 9.52 -13.80
CA ASP A 386 21.67 8.44 -13.47
C ASP A 386 21.07 7.13 -13.99
N ALA A 387 21.65 6.57 -15.06
CA ALA A 387 21.16 5.37 -15.72
C ALA A 387 21.32 4.09 -14.86
N ASP A 388 22.23 4.07 -13.89
CA ASP A 388 22.39 2.95 -12.96
C ASP A 388 21.28 2.95 -11.88
N LYS A 389 20.58 4.09 -11.70
CA LYS A 389 19.50 4.27 -10.72
C LYS A 389 18.10 4.37 -11.31
N ILE A 390 17.95 4.80 -12.57
CA ILE A 390 16.65 5.02 -13.21
C ILE A 390 16.48 4.08 -14.41
N ARG A 391 15.60 3.08 -14.29
CA ARG A 391 15.23 2.24 -15.44
C ARG A 391 14.44 3.07 -16.45
N LEU A 392 15.05 3.39 -17.59
CA LEU A 392 14.38 4.01 -18.72
C LEU A 392 13.57 2.97 -19.48
N VAL A 393 12.25 3.15 -19.56
CA VAL A 393 11.31 2.17 -20.12
C VAL A 393 10.55 2.78 -21.29
N VAL A 394 10.52 2.11 -22.43
CA VAL A 394 9.57 2.43 -23.50
C VAL A 394 8.34 1.55 -23.37
N PHE A 395 7.15 2.15 -23.29
CA PHE A 395 5.87 1.44 -23.30
C PHE A 395 4.93 2.12 -24.30
N GLN A 396 4.52 1.39 -25.34
CA GLN A 396 3.69 1.92 -26.41
C GLN A 396 2.20 1.57 -26.18
N ASN A 397 1.46 2.51 -25.59
CA ASN A 397 0.00 2.47 -25.37
C ASN A 397 -0.83 2.26 -26.68
N GLY A 398 -0.20 2.35 -27.85
CA GLY A 398 -0.76 1.98 -29.16
C GLY A 398 -0.70 0.48 -29.51
N LEU A 399 0.11 -0.31 -28.79
CA LEU A 399 0.30 -1.77 -28.93
C LEU A 399 0.03 -2.54 -27.61
N ASP A 400 -0.53 -1.84 -26.63
CA ASP A 400 -1.02 -2.34 -25.34
C ASP A 400 -1.93 -3.58 -25.52
N GLU A 401 -1.64 -4.66 -24.79
CA GLU A 401 -2.34 -5.97 -24.84
C GLU A 401 -2.73 -6.44 -26.26
N SER A 402 -1.81 -6.33 -27.24
CA SER A 402 -2.13 -6.57 -28.66
C SER A 402 -1.68 -7.95 -29.16
N TYR A 403 -2.64 -8.88 -29.23
CA TYR A 403 -2.42 -10.32 -29.45
C TYR A 403 -2.57 -10.80 -30.91
N PHE A 404 -2.03 -10.08 -31.90
CA PHE A 404 -2.17 -10.42 -33.33
C PHE A 404 -0.90 -10.10 -34.14
N PRO A 405 -0.61 -10.82 -35.25
CA PRO A 405 0.67 -10.71 -35.98
C PRO A 405 1.02 -9.28 -36.43
N GLU A 406 0.05 -8.52 -36.92
CA GLU A 406 0.26 -7.14 -37.37
C GLU A 406 0.56 -6.17 -36.21
N ALA A 407 0.35 -6.57 -34.95
CA ALA A 407 0.88 -5.86 -33.79
C ALA A 407 2.31 -6.31 -33.46
N TRP A 408 2.60 -7.60 -33.59
CA TRP A 408 3.93 -8.17 -33.34
C TRP A 408 4.98 -7.64 -34.34
N ASP A 409 4.64 -7.53 -35.63
CA ASP A 409 5.47 -6.87 -36.64
C ASP A 409 5.79 -5.40 -36.29
N ARG A 410 4.83 -4.70 -35.67
CA ARG A 410 5.00 -3.30 -35.22
C ARG A 410 5.86 -3.23 -33.96
N MET A 411 5.71 -4.18 -33.02
CA MET A 411 6.62 -4.33 -31.88
C MET A 411 8.06 -4.59 -32.37
N VAL A 412 8.24 -5.47 -33.36
CA VAL A 412 9.54 -5.75 -33.97
C VAL A 412 10.11 -4.52 -34.69
N TYR A 413 9.29 -3.77 -35.44
CA TYR A 413 9.70 -2.52 -36.08
C TYR A 413 10.19 -1.49 -35.06
N TYR A 414 9.40 -1.20 -34.03
CA TYR A 414 9.74 -0.19 -33.03
C TYR A 414 10.90 -0.62 -32.11
N GLY A 415 10.89 -1.87 -31.63
CA GLY A 415 11.99 -2.42 -30.84
C GLY A 415 13.33 -2.35 -31.57
N LYS A 416 13.37 -2.64 -32.88
CA LYS A 416 14.57 -2.46 -33.70
C LYS A 416 15.02 -0.99 -33.80
N LEU A 417 14.11 -0.02 -33.83
CA LEU A 417 14.48 1.42 -33.75
C LEU A 417 15.08 1.80 -32.39
N PHE A 418 14.56 1.26 -31.29
CA PHE A 418 15.10 1.52 -29.96
C PHE A 418 16.47 0.86 -29.78
N LYS A 419 16.63 -0.42 -30.16
CA LYS A 419 17.94 -1.10 -30.09
C LYS A 419 19.00 -0.51 -31.03
N GLU A 420 18.62 0.07 -32.19
CA GLU A 420 19.56 0.78 -33.08
C GLU A 420 19.97 2.18 -32.55
N TYR A 421 19.05 2.93 -31.92
CA TYR A 421 19.26 4.36 -31.65
C TYR A 421 19.22 4.80 -30.17
N PHE A 422 18.70 3.98 -29.26
CA PHE A 422 18.60 4.21 -27.81
C PHE A 422 18.66 2.89 -27.01
N PRO A 423 19.77 2.13 -27.11
CA PRO A 423 19.93 0.83 -26.44
C PRO A 423 19.98 0.91 -24.90
N GLU A 424 20.11 2.10 -24.31
CA GLU A 424 20.00 2.32 -22.86
C GLU A 424 18.55 2.34 -22.34
N ALA A 425 17.56 2.21 -23.23
CA ALA A 425 16.14 2.20 -22.90
C ALA A 425 15.50 0.84 -23.22
N ALA A 426 14.96 0.18 -22.21
CA ALA A 426 14.34 -1.13 -22.34
C ALA A 426 12.92 -1.03 -22.91
N TYR A 427 12.61 -1.79 -23.97
CA TYR A 427 11.28 -1.84 -24.56
C TYR A 427 10.41 -2.88 -23.85
N ARG A 428 9.28 -2.42 -23.28
CA ARG A 428 8.32 -3.22 -22.51
C ARG A 428 7.05 -3.47 -23.31
N VAL A 429 6.62 -4.73 -23.32
CA VAL A 429 5.28 -5.14 -23.80
C VAL A 429 4.46 -5.72 -22.66
N ASP A 430 3.19 -5.33 -22.61
CA ASP A 430 2.23 -5.74 -21.59
C ASP A 430 1.22 -6.69 -22.24
N GLY A 431 0.98 -7.84 -21.59
CA GLY A 431 0.08 -8.87 -22.12
C GLY A 431 0.48 -10.32 -21.82
N GLY A 432 -0.47 -11.25 -21.95
CA GLY A 432 -0.23 -12.70 -21.84
C GLY A 432 0.26 -13.36 -23.14
N TYR A 433 1.42 -12.92 -23.67
CA TYR A 433 1.95 -13.37 -24.97
C TYR A 433 2.28 -14.87 -25.04
N SER A 434 1.90 -15.49 -26.17
CA SER A 434 2.17 -16.90 -26.48
C SER A 434 3.62 -17.13 -26.93
N LYS A 435 4.04 -18.39 -26.98
CA LYS A 435 5.36 -18.78 -27.51
C LYS A 435 5.53 -18.34 -28.97
N GLU A 436 4.50 -18.54 -29.80
CA GLU A 436 4.42 -18.04 -31.18
C GLU A 436 4.67 -16.52 -31.28
N ALA A 437 4.08 -15.73 -30.37
CA ALA A 437 4.33 -14.29 -30.32
C ALA A 437 5.78 -13.98 -29.90
N MET A 438 6.36 -14.71 -28.94
CA MET A 438 7.75 -14.51 -28.53
C MET A 438 8.77 -14.96 -29.58
N GLU A 439 8.50 -16.03 -30.33
CA GLU A 439 9.30 -16.43 -31.50
C GLU A 439 9.44 -15.29 -32.53
N VAL A 440 8.43 -14.40 -32.61
CA VAL A 440 8.48 -13.16 -33.40
C VAL A 440 9.16 -11.99 -32.66
N ILE A 441 8.77 -11.68 -31.41
CA ILE A 441 9.11 -10.40 -30.77
C ILE A 441 10.33 -10.40 -29.83
N HIS A 442 10.85 -11.55 -29.38
CA HIS A 442 11.87 -11.60 -28.32
C HIS A 442 13.16 -10.83 -28.64
N GLU A 443 13.66 -10.88 -29.88
CA GLU A 443 14.84 -10.09 -30.29
C GLU A 443 14.63 -8.57 -30.16
N ALA A 444 13.38 -8.10 -30.21
CA ALA A 444 13.03 -6.69 -30.31
C ALA A 444 12.61 -6.07 -28.96
N ILE A 445 12.08 -6.85 -28.02
CA ILE A 445 11.71 -6.40 -26.67
C ILE A 445 12.82 -6.68 -25.65
N ASP A 446 12.67 -6.15 -24.43
CA ASP A 446 13.58 -6.42 -23.30
C ASP A 446 12.79 -6.81 -22.04
N TYR A 447 11.63 -6.19 -21.82
CA TYR A 447 10.75 -6.49 -20.68
C TYR A 447 9.40 -7.10 -21.11
N TRP A 448 9.01 -8.19 -20.44
CA TRP A 448 7.67 -8.77 -20.57
C TRP A 448 6.84 -8.52 -19.30
N CYS A 449 5.86 -7.62 -19.39
CA CYS A 449 4.91 -7.32 -18.32
C CYS A 449 3.73 -8.30 -18.41
N CYS A 450 3.93 -9.46 -17.77
CA CYS A 450 3.07 -10.63 -17.89
C CYS A 450 1.90 -10.60 -16.90
N HIS A 451 0.69 -10.92 -17.37
CA HIS A 451 -0.45 -11.06 -16.47
C HIS A 451 -0.23 -12.26 -15.54
N SER A 452 -0.39 -12.08 -14.24
CA SER A 452 -0.27 -13.12 -13.20
C SER A 452 -1.02 -14.42 -13.53
N VAL A 453 -2.22 -14.39 -14.14
CA VAL A 453 -2.95 -15.59 -14.62
C VAL A 453 -2.21 -16.38 -15.72
N GLY A 454 -1.40 -15.69 -16.54
CA GLY A 454 -0.60 -16.27 -17.62
C GLY A 454 0.82 -16.66 -17.18
N TYR A 455 1.25 -16.19 -16.01
CA TYR A 455 2.60 -16.35 -15.48
C TYR A 455 2.84 -17.81 -15.01
N ASN A 456 3.27 -18.65 -15.95
CA ASN A 456 3.72 -20.02 -15.72
C ASN A 456 5.26 -20.07 -15.74
N MET A 457 5.87 -20.73 -14.76
CA MET A 457 7.33 -20.73 -14.61
C MET A 457 8.08 -21.43 -15.74
N ASP A 458 7.54 -22.49 -16.34
CA ASP A 458 8.19 -23.17 -17.46
C ASP A 458 8.36 -22.23 -18.66
N THR A 459 7.32 -21.42 -18.93
CA THR A 459 7.29 -20.40 -19.98
C THR A 459 8.16 -19.18 -19.61
N VAL A 460 8.10 -18.71 -18.37
CA VAL A 460 8.95 -17.61 -17.87
C VAL A 460 10.43 -18.00 -17.95
N GLU A 461 10.80 -19.22 -17.56
CA GLU A 461 12.16 -19.70 -17.71
C GLU A 461 12.58 -19.93 -19.16
N GLU A 462 11.66 -20.29 -20.07
CA GLU A 462 11.94 -20.34 -21.51
C GLU A 462 12.26 -18.93 -22.04
N TYR A 463 11.46 -17.92 -21.70
CA TYR A 463 11.70 -16.55 -22.18
C TYR A 463 12.90 -15.87 -21.50
N ARG A 464 13.21 -16.17 -20.22
CA ARG A 464 14.46 -15.75 -19.56
C ARG A 464 15.70 -16.27 -20.30
N LYS A 465 15.65 -17.47 -20.90
CA LYS A 465 16.73 -18.01 -21.74
C LYS A 465 16.87 -17.30 -23.09
N LEU A 466 15.85 -16.53 -23.51
CA LEU A 466 15.89 -15.63 -24.66
C LEU A 466 16.38 -14.21 -24.29
N GLY A 467 16.76 -13.97 -23.03
CA GLY A 467 17.23 -12.67 -22.54
C GLY A 467 16.12 -11.72 -22.07
N ILE A 468 14.88 -12.19 -21.92
CA ILE A 468 13.74 -11.37 -21.46
C ILE A 468 13.70 -11.31 -19.94
N GLU A 469 13.63 -10.10 -19.37
CA GLU A 469 13.33 -9.88 -17.96
C GLU A 469 11.81 -9.69 -17.75
N ASP A 470 11.22 -10.49 -16.87
CA ASP A 470 9.78 -10.51 -16.62
C ASP A 470 9.34 -9.62 -15.45
N TRP A 471 8.21 -8.97 -15.65
CA TRP A 471 7.44 -8.27 -14.60
C TRP A 471 6.09 -8.99 -14.44
N VAL A 472 5.49 -8.97 -13.26
CA VAL A 472 4.12 -9.49 -13.03
C VAL A 472 3.09 -8.36 -12.96
N TYR A 473 1.91 -8.57 -13.54
CA TYR A 473 0.85 -7.57 -13.69
C TYR A 473 -0.55 -8.12 -13.37
N GLY A 474 -1.41 -7.28 -12.79
CA GLY A 474 -2.83 -7.57 -12.56
C GLY A 474 -3.16 -8.14 -11.18
N PRO A 475 -4.37 -8.73 -10.99
CA PRO A 475 -4.80 -9.27 -9.71
C PRO A 475 -4.09 -10.58 -9.39
N ILE A 476 -4.02 -10.94 -8.10
CA ILE A 476 -3.26 -12.11 -7.64
C ILE A 476 -4.13 -13.20 -7.01
N LEU A 477 -5.40 -12.90 -6.73
CA LEU A 477 -6.43 -13.86 -6.32
C LEU A 477 -7.39 -14.11 -7.48
N TYR A 478 -7.76 -15.38 -7.71
CA TYR A 478 -8.50 -15.79 -8.90
C TYR A 478 -9.57 -16.84 -8.60
N GLU A 479 -10.85 -16.45 -8.59
CA GLU A 479 -11.94 -17.44 -8.63
C GLU A 479 -12.15 -18.01 -10.03
N ARG A 480 -12.04 -17.15 -11.05
CA ARG A 480 -12.33 -17.51 -12.45
C ARG A 480 -11.44 -16.74 -13.41
N ARG A 481 -11.24 -17.28 -14.62
CA ARG A 481 -10.44 -16.61 -15.68
C ARG A 481 -10.90 -15.17 -15.97
N GLY A 482 -12.20 -14.88 -15.79
CA GLY A 482 -12.77 -13.55 -15.96
C GLY A 482 -12.20 -12.45 -15.04
N ASN A 483 -11.62 -12.79 -13.88
CA ASN A 483 -10.99 -11.80 -13.00
C ASN A 483 -9.76 -11.13 -13.66
N SER A 484 -9.11 -11.76 -14.66
CA SER A 484 -7.87 -11.23 -15.24
C SER A 484 -8.00 -9.91 -15.98
N GLY A 485 -9.22 -9.52 -16.38
CA GLY A 485 -9.49 -8.29 -17.14
C GLY A 485 -9.66 -7.03 -16.30
N VAL A 486 -9.20 -7.01 -15.04
CA VAL A 486 -9.30 -5.83 -14.13
C VAL A 486 -8.07 -4.92 -14.16
N GLY A 487 -6.90 -5.42 -14.57
CA GLY A 487 -5.63 -4.69 -14.62
C GLY A 487 -4.99 -4.33 -13.27
N SER A 488 -5.72 -4.39 -12.15
CA SER A 488 -5.22 -4.00 -10.83
C SER A 488 -5.47 -5.06 -9.76
N SER A 489 -4.50 -5.24 -8.86
CA SER A 489 -4.59 -6.04 -7.62
C SER A 489 -5.54 -5.48 -6.59
N THR A 490 -5.91 -4.21 -6.74
CA THR A 490 -6.39 -3.40 -5.64
C THR A 490 -7.87 -3.61 -5.37
N PHE A 491 -8.25 -4.02 -4.15
CA PHE A 491 -9.63 -4.24 -3.77
C PHE A 491 -9.85 -3.92 -2.28
N ILE A 492 -10.94 -3.22 -1.97
CA ILE A 492 -11.34 -2.90 -0.59
C ILE A 492 -12.09 -4.08 0.04
N ASP A 493 -12.93 -4.80 -0.74
CA ASP A 493 -13.73 -5.94 -0.25
C ASP A 493 -13.04 -7.31 -0.46
N LEU A 494 -11.71 -7.36 -0.55
CA LEU A 494 -10.92 -8.60 -0.44
C LEU A 494 -10.01 -8.54 0.78
N GLU A 495 -9.24 -9.61 1.02
CA GLU A 495 -8.17 -9.67 2.01
C GLU A 495 -7.15 -8.54 1.82
N LEU A 496 -6.78 -7.86 2.91
CA LEU A 496 -5.84 -6.73 2.89
C LEU A 496 -4.40 -7.16 2.51
N THR A 497 -3.99 -8.37 2.87
CA THR A 497 -2.63 -8.89 2.60
C THR A 497 -2.32 -8.98 1.10
N ASN A 498 -3.33 -9.01 0.20
CA ASN A 498 -3.15 -9.02 -1.26
C ASN A 498 -2.08 -8.02 -1.72
N GLU A 499 -2.09 -6.82 -1.14
CA GLU A 499 -1.24 -5.71 -1.56
C GLU A 499 0.23 -5.90 -1.08
N ARG A 500 0.45 -6.74 -0.06
CA ARG A 500 1.75 -7.18 0.49
C ARG A 500 2.29 -8.44 -0.23
N VAL A 501 1.39 -9.37 -0.55
CA VAL A 501 1.67 -10.66 -1.22
C VAL A 501 2.44 -10.49 -2.53
N ILE A 502 2.07 -9.50 -3.36
CA ILE A 502 2.66 -9.34 -4.70
C ILE A 502 4.19 -9.14 -4.66
N SER A 503 4.71 -8.46 -3.64
CA SER A 503 6.16 -8.28 -3.44
C SER A 503 6.85 -9.58 -2.99
N TRP A 504 6.24 -10.35 -2.08
CA TRP A 504 6.75 -11.65 -1.65
C TRP A 504 6.71 -12.70 -2.78
N ALA A 505 5.69 -12.64 -3.64
CA ALA A 505 5.59 -13.49 -4.82
C ALA A 505 6.71 -13.17 -5.83
N CYS A 506 7.06 -11.89 -6.06
CA CYS A 506 8.24 -11.54 -6.87
C CYS A 506 9.53 -12.15 -6.31
N TRP A 507 9.71 -12.19 -4.98
CA TRP A 507 10.85 -12.91 -4.38
C TRP A 507 10.82 -14.41 -4.73
N LYS A 508 9.70 -15.08 -4.51
CA LYS A 508 9.55 -16.53 -4.75
C LYS A 508 9.85 -16.91 -6.21
N TYR A 509 9.40 -16.12 -7.18
CA TYR A 509 9.55 -16.41 -8.62
C TYR A 509 10.76 -15.73 -9.28
N ARG A 510 11.54 -14.95 -8.51
CA ARG A 510 12.67 -14.13 -8.99
C ARG A 510 12.28 -13.13 -10.09
N THR A 511 11.05 -12.64 -10.04
CA THR A 511 10.49 -11.61 -10.94
C THR A 511 11.20 -10.27 -10.72
N LEU A 512 11.50 -9.50 -11.77
CA LEU A 512 12.25 -8.23 -11.62
C LEU A 512 11.47 -7.20 -10.78
N THR A 513 10.19 -7.02 -11.09
CA THR A 513 9.28 -6.13 -10.36
C THR A 513 7.81 -6.46 -10.67
N TRP A 514 6.90 -5.80 -9.98
CA TRP A 514 5.47 -5.89 -10.27
C TRP A 514 4.89 -4.58 -10.80
N CYS A 515 3.78 -4.68 -11.52
CA CYS A 515 2.99 -3.60 -12.08
C CYS A 515 1.52 -3.73 -11.65
N SER A 516 0.86 -2.64 -11.28
CA SER A 516 -0.58 -2.60 -11.02
C SER A 516 -1.19 -1.38 -11.72
N TRP A 517 -2.33 -1.56 -12.40
CA TRP A 517 -2.99 -0.44 -13.05
C TRP A 517 -3.72 0.46 -12.04
N GLY A 518 -3.66 1.77 -12.24
CA GLY A 518 -4.53 2.75 -11.59
C GLY A 518 -4.05 3.25 -10.22
N ILE A 519 -3.93 4.58 -10.10
CA ILE A 519 -3.50 5.28 -8.88
C ILE A 519 -4.72 5.90 -8.15
N GLY A 520 -5.58 6.60 -8.89
CA GLY A 520 -6.68 7.40 -8.34
C GLY A 520 -8.01 7.27 -9.08
N SER A 521 -8.35 6.05 -9.54
CA SER A 521 -9.61 5.80 -10.26
C SER A 521 -10.83 6.10 -9.40
N GLN A 522 -11.59 7.14 -9.75
CA GLN A 522 -12.71 7.65 -8.95
C GLN A 522 -12.33 8.08 -7.53
N TRP A 523 -11.09 8.54 -7.30
CA TRP A 523 -10.55 8.97 -6.00
C TRP A 523 -11.33 10.07 -5.25
N SER A 524 -12.25 10.80 -5.90
CA SER A 524 -13.11 11.79 -5.26
C SER A 524 -14.46 11.19 -4.82
N PRO A 525 -15.21 10.44 -5.65
CA PRO A 525 -16.30 9.58 -5.18
C PRO A 525 -15.91 8.56 -4.11
N ALA A 526 -14.68 8.04 -4.16
CA ALA A 526 -14.19 6.95 -3.30
C ALA A 526 -14.44 7.17 -1.80
N TRP A 527 -14.37 8.42 -1.31
CA TRP A 527 -14.63 8.80 0.08
C TRP A 527 -16.00 8.36 0.63
N TYR A 528 -17.00 8.18 -0.25
CA TYR A 528 -18.38 7.80 0.13
C TYR A 528 -18.97 6.64 -0.70
N SER A 529 -18.33 6.27 -1.81
CA SER A 529 -18.71 5.16 -2.69
C SER A 529 -17.44 4.48 -3.22
N PRO A 530 -16.98 3.35 -2.63
CA PRO A 530 -15.74 2.69 -3.04
C PRO A 530 -15.84 1.99 -4.41
N GLU A 531 -17.05 1.75 -4.89
CA GLU A 531 -17.38 1.08 -6.15
C GLU A 531 -16.85 1.84 -7.39
N THR A 532 -15.67 1.45 -7.87
CA THR A 532 -15.11 1.84 -9.16
C THR A 532 -15.79 1.10 -10.33
N TRP A 533 -15.45 1.51 -11.55
CA TRP A 533 -15.78 0.82 -12.81
C TRP A 533 -17.27 0.48 -13.04
N LYS A 534 -18.22 1.22 -12.44
CA LYS A 534 -19.67 1.04 -12.67
C LYS A 534 -20.07 1.19 -14.15
N HIS A 535 -20.15 0.09 -14.89
CA HIS A 535 -20.67 0.09 -16.26
C HIS A 535 -21.31 -1.24 -16.67
N VAL A 536 -22.17 -1.14 -17.69
CA VAL A 536 -22.82 -2.29 -18.33
C VAL A 536 -21.99 -2.69 -19.54
N ILE A 537 -21.41 -3.89 -19.53
CA ILE A 537 -20.68 -4.42 -20.68
C ILE A 537 -21.68 -5.11 -21.62
N ARG A 538 -21.82 -4.54 -22.81
CA ARG A 538 -22.48 -5.19 -23.95
C ARG A 538 -21.39 -5.73 -24.89
N ARG A 539 -21.27 -7.05 -24.96
CA ARG A 539 -20.59 -7.72 -26.07
C ARG A 539 -21.67 -8.12 -27.09
N GLN A 540 -21.35 -8.06 -28.37
CA GLN A 540 -22.19 -8.71 -29.37
C GLN A 540 -22.15 -10.23 -29.09
N GLU A 541 -23.29 -10.90 -29.26
CA GLU A 541 -23.45 -12.36 -29.10
C GLU A 541 -23.21 -12.91 -27.66
N GLN A 542 -23.18 -12.07 -26.63
CA GLN A 542 -23.14 -12.50 -25.23
C GLN A 542 -24.10 -11.70 -24.34
N ASP A 543 -24.49 -12.29 -23.20
CA ASP A 543 -25.35 -11.63 -22.23
C ASP A 543 -24.77 -10.31 -21.71
N THR A 544 -25.67 -9.36 -21.47
CA THR A 544 -25.32 -8.04 -20.94
C THR A 544 -25.07 -8.13 -19.44
N TYR A 545 -23.82 -7.98 -19.00
CA TYR A 545 -23.46 -8.05 -17.59
C TYR A 545 -23.03 -6.68 -17.02
N PHE A 546 -23.37 -6.45 -15.76
CA PHE A 546 -22.91 -5.29 -14.99
C PHE A 546 -21.53 -5.58 -14.39
N ARG A 547 -20.72 -4.53 -14.25
CA ARG A 547 -19.37 -4.58 -13.69
C ARG A 547 -19.19 -3.45 -12.69
N SER A 548 -18.66 -3.77 -11.51
CA SER A 548 -18.17 -2.82 -10.51
C SER A 548 -17.20 -3.49 -9.54
N TYR A 549 -16.26 -2.72 -8.99
CA TYR A 549 -15.21 -3.20 -8.09
C TYR A 549 -14.91 -2.19 -6.99
N ASN A 550 -14.83 -2.61 -5.73
CA ASN A 550 -14.55 -1.69 -4.64
C ASN A 550 -13.06 -1.36 -4.57
N GLY A 551 -12.66 -0.11 -4.83
CA GLY A 551 -11.28 0.39 -4.74
C GLY A 551 -10.33 0.07 -5.91
N ASN A 552 -10.82 -0.52 -7.01
CA ASN A 552 -9.94 -1.06 -8.04
C ASN A 552 -9.31 0.01 -8.97
N GLY A 553 -7.99 -0.02 -9.04
CA GLY A 553 -7.16 1.00 -9.66
C GLY A 553 -7.13 2.32 -8.88
N GLN A 554 -7.32 2.26 -7.56
CA GLN A 554 -7.35 3.41 -6.66
C GLN A 554 -6.66 3.05 -5.34
N VAL A 555 -5.58 3.75 -5.01
CA VAL A 555 -4.81 3.61 -3.75
C VAL A 555 -4.59 4.93 -3.01
N VAL A 556 -5.04 6.05 -3.60
CA VAL A 556 -5.06 7.37 -2.96
C VAL A 556 -6.43 8.03 -3.11
N TYR A 557 -6.75 8.93 -2.19
CA TYR A 557 -8.00 9.66 -2.09
C TYR A 557 -7.81 11.16 -2.36
N ALA A 558 -8.78 11.78 -3.03
CA ALA A 558 -8.66 13.15 -3.53
C ALA A 558 -8.75 14.22 -2.41
N PRO A 559 -7.95 15.31 -2.47
CA PRO A 559 -8.11 16.45 -1.58
C PRO A 559 -9.45 17.18 -1.81
N GLY A 560 -9.92 17.89 -0.78
CA GLY A 560 -11.05 18.82 -0.85
C GLY A 560 -12.44 18.19 -0.78
N VAL A 561 -12.55 16.86 -0.61
CA VAL A 561 -13.85 16.16 -0.52
C VAL A 561 -14.37 16.11 0.92
N VAL A 562 -13.50 15.80 1.88
CA VAL A 562 -13.81 15.93 3.32
C VAL A 562 -13.41 17.34 3.77
N PRO A 563 -14.24 18.07 4.54
CA PRO A 563 -13.91 19.43 5.00
C PRO A 563 -12.55 19.50 5.70
N SER A 564 -11.80 20.57 5.40
CA SER A 564 -10.39 20.80 5.81
C SER A 564 -9.33 19.84 5.23
N VAL A 565 -9.71 18.66 4.71
CA VAL A 565 -8.77 17.66 4.16
C VAL A 565 -8.28 18.07 2.77
N ASN A 566 -7.36 19.03 2.74
CA ASN A 566 -6.80 19.61 1.52
C ASN A 566 -5.48 18.94 1.08
N VAL A 567 -5.34 17.63 1.33
CA VAL A 567 -4.15 16.80 1.03
C VAL A 567 -4.54 15.48 0.39
N ILE A 568 -3.65 14.91 -0.43
CA ILE A 568 -3.82 13.58 -1.02
C ILE A 568 -3.63 12.53 0.08
N CYS A 569 -4.70 11.80 0.40
CA CYS A 569 -4.68 10.84 1.51
C CYS A 569 -4.35 9.43 0.99
N PRO A 570 -3.39 8.69 1.60
CA PRO A 570 -3.11 7.31 1.23
C PRO A 570 -4.23 6.36 1.67
N SER A 571 -4.21 5.14 1.13
CA SER A 571 -5.02 4.02 1.61
C SER A 571 -4.25 3.12 2.58
N ILE A 572 -4.94 2.34 3.41
CA ILE A 572 -4.38 1.22 4.19
C ILE A 572 -3.77 0.16 3.24
N ARG A 573 -4.36 -0.02 2.06
CA ARG A 573 -3.80 -0.84 0.97
C ARG A 573 -2.42 -0.36 0.52
N LEU A 574 -2.22 0.95 0.36
CA LEU A 574 -0.91 1.54 0.05
C LEU A 574 0.13 1.35 1.18
N LYS A 575 -0.31 1.21 2.43
CA LYS A 575 0.57 0.79 3.55
C LYS A 575 1.03 -0.66 3.38
N ASN A 576 0.12 -1.57 3.05
CA ASN A 576 0.45 -2.98 2.86
C ASN A 576 1.38 -3.20 1.63
N MET A 577 1.25 -2.37 0.59
CA MET A 577 2.22 -2.32 -0.52
C MET A 577 3.63 -1.92 -0.06
N ARG A 578 3.74 -0.87 0.77
CA ARG A 578 5.02 -0.44 1.37
C ARG A 578 5.64 -1.58 2.16
N ASP A 579 4.86 -2.17 3.07
CA ASP A 579 5.35 -3.19 4.00
C ASP A 579 5.92 -4.39 3.23
N GLY A 580 5.25 -4.82 2.16
CA GLY A 580 5.75 -5.88 1.27
C GLY A 580 7.00 -5.51 0.47
N VAL A 581 7.21 -4.23 0.10
CA VAL A 581 8.45 -3.77 -0.56
C VAL A 581 9.60 -3.65 0.44
N GLU A 582 9.34 -3.18 1.66
CA GLU A 582 10.32 -3.14 2.75
C GLU A 582 10.80 -4.56 3.10
N GLU A 583 9.87 -5.52 3.15
CA GLU A 583 10.15 -6.95 3.37
C GLU A 583 10.93 -7.62 2.22
N TYR A 584 10.73 -7.20 0.97
CA TYR A 584 11.56 -7.68 -0.15
C TYR A 584 13.04 -7.32 0.04
N GLU A 585 13.32 -6.11 0.53
CA GLU A 585 14.68 -5.67 0.83
C GLU A 585 15.27 -6.39 2.06
N TYR A 586 14.44 -6.91 2.99
CA TYR A 586 14.90 -7.82 4.04
C TYR A 586 15.38 -9.15 3.46
N PHE A 587 14.58 -9.81 2.61
CA PHE A 587 14.98 -11.08 1.97
C PHE A 587 16.30 -10.92 1.20
N ARG A 588 16.45 -9.79 0.49
CA ARG A 588 17.66 -9.44 -0.25
C ARG A 588 18.86 -9.17 0.66
N LEU A 589 18.66 -8.49 1.80
CA LEU A 589 19.71 -8.23 2.78
C LEU A 589 20.17 -9.53 3.46
N LEU A 590 19.24 -10.39 3.89
CA LEU A 590 19.53 -11.71 4.45
C LEU A 590 20.34 -12.57 3.47
N THR A 591 19.87 -12.63 2.22
CA THR A 591 20.55 -13.34 1.12
C THR A 591 21.95 -12.81 0.85
N SER A 592 22.14 -11.49 0.96
CA SER A 592 23.46 -10.84 0.78
C SER A 592 24.42 -11.07 1.94
N LEU A 593 23.93 -11.38 3.14
CA LEU A 593 24.74 -11.70 4.31
C LEU A 593 25.08 -13.21 4.37
N ASP A 594 24.15 -14.07 3.95
CA ASP A 594 24.34 -15.52 3.90
C ASP A 594 25.09 -16.01 2.63
N GLY A 595 25.14 -15.19 1.58
CA GLY A 595 25.69 -15.57 0.27
C GLY A 595 24.83 -16.57 -0.52
N ASN A 596 23.65 -16.90 -0.01
CA ASN A 596 22.66 -17.81 -0.58
C ASN A 596 21.25 -17.40 -0.12
N ALA A 597 20.20 -17.87 -0.82
CA ALA A 597 18.83 -17.46 -0.54
C ALA A 597 18.08 -18.37 0.46
N ASP A 598 18.69 -19.47 0.90
CA ASP A 598 17.99 -20.62 1.50
C ASP A 598 17.16 -20.24 2.72
N ARG A 599 17.66 -19.35 3.59
CA ARG A 599 16.92 -18.88 4.78
C ARG A 599 15.77 -17.93 4.43
N ALA A 600 15.95 -17.05 3.44
CA ALA A 600 14.89 -16.16 2.97
C ALA A 600 13.78 -16.96 2.25
N ASP A 601 14.17 -17.87 1.36
CA ASP A 601 13.26 -18.78 0.67
C ASP A 601 12.53 -19.70 1.66
N ALA A 602 13.20 -20.19 2.71
CA ALA A 602 12.55 -21.00 3.73
C ALA A 602 11.41 -20.25 4.44
N VAL A 603 11.52 -18.94 4.68
CA VAL A 603 10.42 -18.14 5.24
C VAL A 603 9.35 -17.85 4.19
N VAL A 604 9.72 -17.37 3.00
CA VAL A 604 8.75 -17.04 1.93
C VAL A 604 7.94 -18.26 1.49
N ASN A 605 8.52 -19.46 1.54
CA ASN A 605 7.82 -20.71 1.23
C ASN A 605 6.88 -21.22 2.34
N LYS A 606 6.89 -20.65 3.56
CA LYS A 606 5.83 -20.88 4.57
C LYS A 606 4.56 -20.08 4.27
N ILE A 607 4.72 -18.95 3.58
CA ILE A 607 3.66 -17.93 3.40
C ILE A 607 3.09 -17.98 1.98
N ILE A 608 3.92 -18.06 0.94
CA ILE A 608 3.46 -18.01 -0.46
C ILE A 608 3.36 -19.43 -1.04
N ASN A 609 2.14 -19.87 -1.40
CA ASN A 609 1.92 -21.14 -2.07
C ASN A 609 2.13 -21.01 -3.58
N ARG A 610 1.07 -20.79 -4.37
CA ARG A 610 1.14 -20.69 -5.86
C ARG A 610 0.11 -19.69 -6.43
N PRO A 611 0.25 -18.36 -6.18
CA PRO A 611 -0.74 -17.36 -6.62
C PRO A 611 -0.81 -17.13 -8.13
N PHE A 612 0.23 -17.48 -8.87
CA PHE A 612 0.37 -17.16 -10.30
C PHE A 612 0.10 -18.39 -11.18
N GLY A 613 -0.17 -18.13 -12.46
CA GLY A 613 -0.43 -19.10 -13.51
C GLY A 613 -1.86 -19.65 -13.52
N ARG A 614 -2.19 -20.48 -14.51
CA ARG A 614 -3.55 -21.06 -14.65
C ARG A 614 -3.93 -21.96 -13.48
N GLN A 615 -2.95 -22.46 -12.72
CA GLN A 615 -3.14 -23.28 -11.53
C GLN A 615 -3.75 -22.54 -10.32
N SER A 616 -3.76 -21.21 -10.28
CA SER A 616 -4.48 -20.45 -9.25
C SER A 616 -5.95 -20.18 -9.60
N LEU A 617 -6.40 -20.47 -10.82
CA LEU A 617 -7.79 -20.27 -11.23
C LEU A 617 -8.74 -21.21 -10.47
N GLY A 618 -9.53 -20.64 -9.55
CA GLY A 618 -10.46 -21.38 -8.71
C GLY A 618 -9.81 -22.00 -7.47
N ASN A 619 -8.52 -21.75 -7.23
CA ASN A 619 -7.86 -22.11 -5.98
C ASN A 619 -7.66 -20.84 -5.14
N LEU A 620 -8.28 -20.80 -3.96
CA LEU A 620 -8.09 -19.72 -3.01
C LEU A 620 -6.90 -19.97 -2.06
N ASP A 621 -6.47 -21.22 -1.83
CA ASP A 621 -5.25 -21.53 -1.06
C ASP A 621 -4.00 -21.25 -1.90
N VAL A 622 -3.66 -19.97 -2.01
CA VAL A 622 -2.53 -19.46 -2.79
C VAL A 622 -1.47 -18.76 -1.95
N TRP A 623 -1.78 -18.45 -0.68
CA TRP A 623 -0.85 -18.06 0.38
C TRP A 623 -1.49 -18.38 1.75
N ASN A 624 -0.74 -18.21 2.84
CA ASN A 624 -1.30 -18.27 4.19
C ASN A 624 -2.15 -17.01 4.46
N HIS A 625 -3.46 -17.17 4.68
CA HIS A 625 -4.41 -16.07 4.90
C HIS A 625 -4.48 -15.59 6.37
N ASN A 626 -3.64 -16.12 7.27
CA ASN A 626 -3.57 -15.67 8.66
C ASN A 626 -2.62 -14.45 8.80
N PRO A 627 -3.12 -13.23 9.08
CA PRO A 627 -2.28 -12.02 9.17
C PRO A 627 -1.23 -12.08 10.29
N GLU A 628 -1.45 -12.84 11.36
CA GLU A 628 -0.48 -13.06 12.44
C GLU A 628 0.79 -13.76 11.93
N ASP A 629 0.65 -14.73 11.01
CA ASP A 629 1.78 -15.50 10.48
C ASP A 629 2.65 -14.66 9.54
N TRP A 630 2.08 -13.66 8.84
CA TRP A 630 2.84 -12.68 8.06
C TRP A 630 3.72 -11.80 8.95
N ASP A 631 3.15 -11.27 10.03
CA ASP A 631 3.87 -10.37 10.94
C ASP A 631 4.92 -11.14 11.76
N ALA A 632 4.62 -12.39 12.13
CA ALA A 632 5.62 -13.31 12.69
C ALA A 632 6.75 -13.62 11.70
N ALA A 633 6.44 -13.86 10.41
CA ALA A 633 7.44 -14.12 9.38
C ALA A 633 8.32 -12.89 9.08
N ARG A 634 7.77 -11.67 9.12
CA ARG A 634 8.54 -10.41 9.06
C ARG A 634 9.56 -10.34 10.20
N ILE A 635 9.12 -10.65 11.43
CA ILE A 635 9.96 -10.63 12.62
C ILE A 635 11.05 -11.70 12.55
N GLU A 636 10.72 -12.94 12.13
CA GLU A 636 11.69 -14.02 11.91
C GLU A 636 12.82 -13.57 10.99
N VAL A 637 12.51 -12.94 9.86
CA VAL A 637 13.52 -12.49 8.90
C VAL A 637 14.38 -11.36 9.47
N GLY A 638 13.78 -10.41 10.20
CA GLY A 638 14.54 -9.35 10.89
C GLY A 638 15.52 -9.91 11.94
N GLU A 639 15.12 -10.94 12.69
CA GLU A 639 16.00 -11.63 13.62
C GLU A 639 17.08 -12.46 12.90
N LEU A 640 16.76 -13.13 11.79
CA LEU A 640 17.75 -13.87 10.99
C LEU A 640 18.82 -12.94 10.38
N ILE A 641 18.46 -11.68 10.06
CA ILE A 641 19.40 -10.62 9.62
C ILE A 641 20.25 -10.12 10.79
N GLU A 642 19.66 -9.82 11.94
CA GLU A 642 20.40 -9.38 13.14
C GLU A 642 21.41 -10.45 13.60
N GLN A 643 21.04 -11.74 13.50
CA GLN A 643 21.94 -12.88 13.73
C GLN A 643 23.00 -13.09 12.65
N ALA A 644 22.80 -12.58 11.43
CA ALA A 644 23.76 -12.71 10.32
C ALA A 644 24.79 -11.58 10.36
N ALA A 645 24.35 -10.35 10.60
CA ALA A 645 25.19 -9.15 10.70
C ALA A 645 26.10 -9.13 11.95
N ALA A 646 25.93 -10.08 12.87
CA ALA A 646 26.74 -10.26 14.08
C ALA A 646 27.81 -11.38 13.96
N ARG A 647 28.06 -11.90 12.76
CA ARG A 647 29.04 -12.97 12.46
C ARG A 647 30.27 -12.43 11.73
#